data_AF-W0FMT5-F1
#
_entry.id   AF-W0FMT5-F1
#
_cell.length_a   1.000
_cell.length_b   1.000
_cell.length_c   1.000
_cell.angle_alpha   90.00
_cell.angle_beta   90.00
_cell.angle_gamma   90.00
#
_symmetry.space_group_name_H-M   'P 1'
#
loop_
_entity.id
_entity.type
_entity.pdbx_description
1 polymer ?
#
loop_
_entity_poly.entity_id
_entity_poly.type
_entity_poly.pdbx_seq_one_letter_code
_entity_poly.pdbx_strand_id
1 'polypeptide(L)'
;MAKRTDIKKVLIIGSGPIVIGQAAEFDYAGTQACLALKEEGYEVVLCNSNPATIMTDTSIADKVYMEPLTLEYIAKILRYERPDAIVPGIGGQTGLNLAVQLERKGVLKECGVELLGTSSRSIERAEDRELFKEMCESIGEPVIPSEITYNLEEAKKAALDIGYPVVLRPAFTLGGTGGGFANNEEELIEIGTNAFRLSPVHQVLVEKSVRGFKEIEFEVMRDSNDKAITICGMENVDPVGVHTGDSVVVAPILSLNDHDLKMLNDAAIRIIRELKVEGGCNVQFALDPNSSKYYLIEVNPRVSRSSALASKASGYPIARVTAKIALGMALEEIPVAGGNAAMEPSLEYIVAKFPRFPFDKFTSASNQLGTQMKATGEVMGIGSNLEECMLKSVRSLETGVCHLYLAKFDEMSTDDLLDYVKDFRSDTLFAVTELLRRDVAIDVIHERTLITELFLESIKKITEMEKRLKAAHGDVELLREAKAMGFGDQEISILWGMKETDIYALRKEKGIVPVFRMVDTLHTGKYIAYLYSSYSGRNDSILTEKKKIVVLGAGPIRIGQGVEFDYSTVHAVQTIRRAGYEAIIINNNPETVSTDYTTADKLYFEPLTPEDVMAIIDFEKPEGVIASLGGQTAINLAEPLMERGVKIIGTDCDAIERAENRDSFEKILEELNIPQPQGRAVTRIEDGVKAAGEIGYPVLVRPSFVLGGRAMQIVGDEEQLRHYLRTAVEIDADKPVLVDKYIRGKEVEVDAICDGRDVFVPGIMELVERTGIHSGDSISVYPTFSISNKVKGIILQYAKKLGLGIGIIGLYNIQFIVDENENVFIIEVNPRSSRTVPFLSKATGYSLADIATEVILGKSLKEQGFFDLYPEEKKRYYVKVPVFSFNKIKGLDAYLSPEMKSTGEAIGYDDKLNRALYKALQAGGTRLQNYGTVLATIADRDKNEALPLIRRFYNLGFNIEATRGTARFLKENGIRTHAMLKISQGSGEILDSIRQGHVAYIINTREIGEPESESDGLQIRRCATENNATIFTSLDTVRVLLDVLEETTLTISTIDA
;
A
#
# COMPACT_ATOMS: atom_id res chain seq x y z
N MET A 1 -17.89 22.00 -30.18
CA MET A 1 -18.72 20.76 -30.26
C MET A 1 -17.98 19.77 -29.38
N ALA A 2 -18.46 19.56 -28.16
CA ALA A 2 -17.60 19.17 -27.04
C ALA A 2 -17.18 17.69 -27.05
N LYS A 3 -18.11 16.79 -27.38
CA LYS A 3 -17.92 15.34 -27.18
C LYS A 3 -17.78 14.63 -28.52
N ARG A 4 -16.76 13.78 -28.66
CA ARG A 4 -16.58 12.91 -29.85
C ARG A 4 -17.71 11.90 -30.02
N THR A 5 -18.40 11.95 -31.16
CA THR A 5 -19.54 11.06 -31.48
C THR A 5 -19.18 9.87 -32.35
N ASP A 6 -17.97 9.85 -32.89
CA ASP A 6 -17.41 8.76 -33.68
C ASP A 6 -16.95 7.58 -32.82
N ILE A 7 -16.66 7.84 -31.53
CA ILE A 7 -16.37 6.83 -30.51
C ILE A 7 -17.66 6.44 -29.79
N LYS A 8 -17.83 5.15 -29.51
CA LYS A 8 -18.92 4.61 -28.69
C LYS A 8 -18.42 3.73 -27.55
N LYS A 9 -17.33 2.99 -27.77
CA LYS A 9 -16.73 2.06 -26.81
C LYS A 9 -15.29 2.43 -26.50
N VAL A 10 -14.99 2.61 -25.21
CA VAL A 10 -13.66 3.01 -24.72
C VAL A 10 -13.12 1.95 -23.77
N LEU A 11 -11.85 1.58 -23.94
CA LEU A 11 -11.14 0.70 -23.03
C LEU A 11 -10.23 1.50 -22.09
N ILE A 12 -10.29 1.19 -20.79
CA ILE A 12 -9.36 1.68 -19.78
C ILE A 12 -8.52 0.50 -19.26
N ILE A 13 -7.21 0.69 -19.16
CA ILE A 13 -6.31 -0.24 -18.47
C ILE A 13 -6.05 0.30 -17.07
N GLY A 14 -6.29 -0.52 -16.05
CA GLY A 14 -5.95 -0.23 -14.65
C GLY A 14 -4.48 -0.47 -14.33
N SER A 15 -4.12 -0.27 -13.07
CA SER A 15 -2.75 -0.43 -12.58
C SER A 15 -2.36 -1.89 -12.28
N GLY A 16 -3.34 -2.75 -11.98
CA GLY A 16 -3.10 -4.10 -11.49
C GLY A 16 -3.03 -4.15 -9.96
N PRO A 17 -2.32 -5.14 -9.38
CA PRO A 17 -2.18 -5.26 -7.92
C PRO A 17 -1.42 -4.08 -7.31
N ILE A 18 -1.73 -3.77 -6.05
CA ILE A 18 -1.05 -2.76 -5.25
C ILE A 18 0.41 -3.18 -4.99
N VAL A 19 1.35 -2.28 -5.26
CA VAL A 19 2.77 -2.45 -4.97
C VAL A 19 3.36 -1.13 -4.47
N ILE A 20 4.48 -1.17 -3.73
CA ILE A 20 5.19 0.06 -3.34
C ILE A 20 5.58 0.85 -4.61
N GLY A 21 5.07 2.09 -4.69
CA GLY A 21 5.22 2.97 -5.85
C GLY A 21 3.99 3.06 -6.76
N GLN A 22 3.07 2.10 -6.69
CA GLN A 22 1.84 2.08 -7.50
C GLN A 22 0.69 1.48 -6.67
N ALA A 23 -0.02 2.35 -5.96
CA ALA A 23 -0.98 1.95 -4.92
C ALA A 23 -2.43 2.33 -5.27
N ALA A 24 -3.23 2.75 -4.28
CA ALA A 24 -4.67 2.93 -4.41
C ALA A 24 -5.06 4.17 -5.23
N GLU A 25 -4.13 5.10 -5.48
CA GLU A 25 -4.35 6.31 -6.27
C GLU A 25 -4.93 6.01 -7.66
N PHE A 26 -4.62 4.82 -8.20
CA PHE A 26 -5.10 4.37 -9.50
C PHE A 26 -6.47 3.68 -9.47
N ASP A 27 -6.91 3.17 -8.30
CA ASP A 27 -8.31 2.78 -8.11
C ASP A 27 -9.20 4.02 -8.04
N TYR A 28 -8.78 5.03 -7.28
CA TYR A 28 -9.43 6.35 -7.27
C TYR A 28 -9.51 6.96 -8.67
N ALA A 29 -8.38 7.08 -9.36
CA ALA A 29 -8.34 7.67 -10.70
C ALA A 29 -9.14 6.83 -11.72
N GLY A 30 -9.00 5.50 -11.68
CA GLY A 30 -9.71 4.56 -12.55
C GLY A 30 -11.22 4.61 -12.36
N THR A 31 -11.69 4.68 -11.12
CA THR A 31 -13.11 4.82 -10.76
C THR A 31 -13.68 6.14 -11.29
N GLN A 32 -13.00 7.26 -11.02
CA GLN A 32 -13.41 8.58 -11.53
C GLN A 32 -13.48 8.62 -13.06
N ALA A 33 -12.51 8.01 -13.73
CA ALA A 33 -12.49 7.94 -15.18
C ALA A 33 -13.63 7.12 -15.76
N CYS A 34 -13.88 5.90 -15.23
CA CYS A 34 -14.97 5.06 -15.69
C CYS A 34 -16.32 5.77 -15.55
N LEU A 35 -16.57 6.39 -14.40
CA LEU A 35 -17.80 7.16 -14.15
C LEU A 35 -17.90 8.36 -15.10
N ALA A 36 -16.81 9.11 -15.32
CA ALA A 36 -16.79 10.24 -16.24
C ALA A 36 -17.18 9.85 -17.67
N LEU A 37 -16.64 8.72 -18.17
CA LEU A 37 -16.96 8.23 -19.52
C LEU A 37 -18.41 7.73 -19.61
N LYS A 38 -18.91 7.04 -18.59
CA LYS A 38 -20.32 6.57 -18.56
C LYS A 38 -21.32 7.71 -18.49
N GLU A 39 -21.03 8.75 -17.71
CA GLU A 39 -21.87 9.96 -17.65
C GLU A 39 -22.02 10.63 -19.02
N GLU A 40 -20.95 10.63 -19.81
CA GLU A 40 -21.01 11.14 -21.17
C GLU A 40 -21.74 10.16 -22.10
N GLY A 41 -21.97 8.90 -21.72
CA GLY A 41 -22.73 7.91 -22.48
C GLY A 41 -21.90 7.03 -23.40
N TYR A 42 -20.64 6.75 -23.03
CA TYR A 42 -19.81 5.74 -23.69
C TYR A 42 -19.99 4.37 -23.01
N GLU A 43 -19.84 3.30 -23.79
CA GLU A 43 -19.65 1.95 -23.26
C GLU A 43 -18.19 1.83 -22.78
N VAL A 44 -18.00 1.52 -21.49
CA VAL A 44 -16.68 1.43 -20.87
C VAL A 44 -16.29 -0.02 -20.63
N VAL A 45 -15.15 -0.41 -21.20
CA VAL A 45 -14.48 -1.68 -20.92
C VAL A 45 -13.30 -1.40 -20.00
N LEU A 46 -13.25 -2.04 -18.84
CA LEU A 46 -12.15 -1.91 -17.90
C LEU A 46 -11.35 -3.21 -17.79
N CYS A 47 -10.03 -3.10 -17.84
CA CYS A 47 -9.11 -4.21 -17.55
C CYS A 47 -8.30 -3.92 -16.28
N ASN A 48 -8.51 -4.68 -15.20
CA ASN A 48 -7.69 -4.59 -13.99
C ASN A 48 -7.73 -5.91 -13.22
N SER A 49 -6.56 -6.48 -12.90
CA SER A 49 -6.44 -7.77 -12.21
C SER A 49 -6.58 -7.71 -10.69
N ASN A 50 -6.74 -6.53 -10.09
CA ASN A 50 -6.90 -6.40 -8.64
C ASN A 50 -8.38 -6.49 -8.22
N PRO A 51 -8.80 -7.57 -7.51
CA PRO A 51 -10.20 -7.78 -7.13
C PRO A 51 -10.67 -6.84 -6.01
N ALA A 52 -9.77 -6.17 -5.31
CA ALA A 52 -10.08 -5.32 -4.16
C ALA A 52 -10.42 -3.87 -4.52
N THR A 53 -10.52 -3.55 -5.82
CA THR A 53 -10.68 -2.19 -6.31
C THR A 53 -12.14 -1.85 -6.63
N ILE A 54 -12.58 -0.65 -6.28
CA ILE A 54 -13.92 -0.16 -6.60
C ILE A 54 -14.11 -0.06 -8.10
N MET A 55 -13.08 0.32 -8.87
CA MET A 55 -13.18 0.41 -10.33
C MET A 55 -13.62 -0.91 -10.98
N THR A 56 -13.33 -2.07 -10.37
CA THR A 56 -13.74 -3.38 -10.88
C THR A 56 -15.17 -3.78 -10.51
N ASP A 57 -15.94 -2.91 -9.86
CA ASP A 57 -17.39 -3.08 -9.72
C ASP A 57 -18.08 -3.04 -11.07
N THR A 58 -19.02 -3.98 -11.26
CA THR A 58 -19.86 -4.07 -12.45
C THR A 58 -20.83 -2.89 -12.57
N SER A 59 -20.96 -2.06 -11.53
CA SER A 59 -21.68 -0.78 -11.57
C SER A 59 -20.82 0.34 -12.20
N ILE A 60 -19.49 0.26 -12.07
CA ILE A 60 -18.55 1.32 -12.44
C ILE A 60 -18.19 1.31 -13.93
N ALA A 61 -18.04 0.13 -14.54
CA ALA A 61 -17.84 -0.04 -15.98
C ALA A 61 -18.90 -0.98 -16.57
N ASP A 62 -19.16 -0.89 -17.88
CA ASP A 62 -20.14 -1.77 -18.55
C ASP A 62 -19.61 -3.20 -18.70
N LYS A 63 -18.29 -3.34 -18.85
CA LYS A 63 -17.60 -4.63 -18.87
C LYS A 63 -16.31 -4.54 -18.06
N VAL A 64 -16.11 -5.50 -17.16
CA VAL A 64 -14.92 -5.60 -16.32
C VAL A 64 -14.18 -6.91 -16.60
N TYR A 65 -12.89 -6.79 -16.93
CA TYR A 65 -11.97 -7.89 -17.14
C TYR A 65 -10.91 -7.90 -16.03
N MET A 66 -11.04 -8.84 -15.10
CA MET A 66 -10.01 -9.12 -14.10
C MET A 66 -9.01 -10.17 -14.59
N GLU A 67 -8.41 -9.91 -15.75
CA GLU A 67 -7.44 -10.78 -16.42
C GLU A 67 -6.01 -10.25 -16.25
N PRO A 68 -4.97 -11.06 -16.48
CA PRO A 68 -3.57 -10.61 -16.40
C PRO A 68 -3.33 -9.36 -17.26
N LEU A 69 -2.70 -8.34 -16.67
CA LEU A 69 -2.33 -7.11 -17.38
C LEU A 69 -1.03 -7.32 -18.18
N THR A 70 -1.12 -8.15 -19.21
CA THR A 70 -0.01 -8.45 -20.12
C THR A 70 -0.39 -8.11 -21.56
N LEU A 71 0.61 -7.85 -22.40
CA LEU A 71 0.42 -7.58 -23.82
C LEU A 71 -0.47 -8.64 -24.49
N GLU A 72 -0.28 -9.91 -24.17
CA GLU A 72 -1.04 -11.02 -24.75
C GLU A 72 -2.53 -10.94 -24.39
N TYR A 73 -2.85 -10.74 -23.11
CA TYR A 73 -4.23 -10.73 -22.64
C TYR A 73 -4.98 -9.46 -23.06
N ILE A 74 -4.34 -8.29 -22.97
CA ILE A 74 -4.98 -7.06 -23.45
C ILE A 74 -5.19 -7.13 -24.97
N ALA A 75 -4.25 -7.67 -25.75
CA ALA A 75 -4.47 -7.89 -27.18
C ALA A 75 -5.63 -8.85 -27.47
N LYS A 76 -5.80 -9.92 -26.67
CA LYS A 76 -6.96 -10.83 -26.77
C LYS A 76 -8.27 -10.08 -26.48
N ILE A 77 -8.30 -9.26 -25.43
CA ILE A 77 -9.48 -8.45 -25.07
C ILE A 77 -9.80 -7.45 -26.18
N LEU A 78 -8.83 -6.73 -26.74
CA LEU A 78 -9.06 -5.81 -27.86
C LEU A 78 -9.65 -6.51 -29.09
N ARG A 79 -9.14 -7.69 -29.45
CA ARG A 79 -9.65 -8.48 -30.57
C ARG A 79 -11.08 -8.98 -30.34
N TYR A 80 -11.44 -9.24 -29.08
CA TYR A 80 -12.76 -9.71 -28.68
C TYR A 80 -13.77 -8.56 -28.56
N GLU A 81 -13.45 -7.52 -27.79
CA GLU A 81 -14.35 -6.41 -27.48
C GLU A 81 -14.49 -5.38 -28.58
N ARG A 82 -13.44 -5.21 -29.41
CA ARG A 82 -13.37 -4.21 -30.48
C ARG A 82 -13.76 -2.80 -29.98
N PRO A 83 -13.07 -2.25 -28.96
CA PRO A 83 -13.30 -0.86 -28.57
C PRO A 83 -12.86 0.07 -29.70
N ASP A 84 -13.52 1.23 -29.81
CA ASP A 84 -13.12 2.26 -30.77
C ASP A 84 -11.84 2.95 -30.30
N ALA A 85 -11.62 3.01 -28.97
CA ALA A 85 -10.53 3.76 -28.40
C ALA A 85 -10.00 3.18 -27.07
N ILE A 86 -8.78 3.58 -26.70
CA ILE A 86 -8.12 3.24 -25.44
C ILE A 86 -7.54 4.49 -24.77
N VAL A 87 -7.70 4.60 -23.44
CA VAL A 87 -7.14 5.72 -22.64
C VAL A 87 -5.97 5.23 -21.78
N PRO A 88 -4.72 5.65 -22.07
CA PRO A 88 -3.52 5.11 -21.42
C PRO A 88 -3.14 5.84 -20.12
N GLY A 89 -3.56 7.09 -19.95
CA GLY A 89 -3.06 8.00 -18.91
C GLY A 89 -3.64 7.82 -17.51
N ILE A 90 -4.31 6.69 -17.23
CA ILE A 90 -5.09 6.47 -15.99
C ILE A 90 -4.53 5.32 -15.15
N GLY A 91 -4.08 4.23 -15.77
CA GLY A 91 -3.62 3.01 -15.08
C GLY A 91 -2.17 3.03 -14.60
N GLY A 92 -1.62 4.18 -14.25
CA GLY A 92 -0.23 4.32 -13.86
C GLY A 92 0.76 3.87 -14.94
N GLN A 93 1.92 3.34 -14.52
CA GLN A 93 2.95 2.89 -15.46
C GLN A 93 2.54 1.62 -16.19
N THR A 94 1.80 0.72 -15.53
CA THR A 94 1.28 -0.51 -16.15
C THR A 94 0.43 -0.21 -17.38
N GLY A 95 -0.58 0.66 -17.23
CA GLY A 95 -1.48 1.05 -18.32
C GLY A 95 -0.73 1.71 -19.49
N LEU A 96 0.17 2.63 -19.17
CA LEU A 96 0.99 3.36 -20.14
C LEU A 96 1.88 2.40 -20.96
N ASN A 97 2.63 1.54 -20.28
CA ASN A 97 3.53 0.58 -20.92
C ASN A 97 2.77 -0.39 -21.84
N LEU A 98 1.61 -0.89 -21.41
CA LEU A 98 0.80 -1.81 -22.21
C LEU A 98 0.24 -1.14 -23.45
N ALA A 99 -0.26 0.09 -23.34
CA ALA A 99 -0.76 0.85 -24.48
C ALA A 99 0.33 1.07 -25.54
N VAL A 100 1.53 1.50 -25.12
CA VAL A 100 2.68 1.68 -26.01
C VAL A 100 3.13 0.35 -26.63
N GLN A 101 3.16 -0.74 -25.86
CA GLN A 101 3.50 -2.07 -26.40
C GLN A 101 2.48 -2.55 -27.44
N LEU A 102 1.18 -2.34 -27.22
CA LEU A 102 0.12 -2.69 -28.16
C LEU A 102 0.25 -1.91 -29.46
N GLU A 103 0.58 -0.62 -29.38
CA GLU A 103 0.81 0.22 -30.55
C GLU A 103 2.05 -0.21 -31.33
N ARG A 104 3.19 -0.38 -30.66
CA ARG A 104 4.46 -0.84 -31.27
C ARG A 104 4.31 -2.20 -31.94
N LYS A 105 3.48 -3.10 -31.38
CA LYS A 105 3.17 -4.41 -31.97
C LYS A 105 2.13 -4.34 -33.10
N GLY A 106 1.54 -3.18 -33.35
CA GLY A 106 0.54 -2.96 -34.39
C GLY A 106 -0.87 -3.49 -34.03
N VAL A 107 -1.11 -3.89 -32.78
CA VAL A 107 -2.40 -4.47 -32.35
C VAL A 107 -3.51 -3.42 -32.36
N LEU A 108 -3.21 -2.17 -31.95
CA LEU A 108 -4.19 -1.08 -32.00
C LEU A 108 -4.65 -0.84 -33.44
N LYS A 109 -3.70 -0.75 -34.37
CA LYS A 109 -3.97 -0.62 -35.81
C LYS A 109 -4.71 -1.84 -36.38
N GLU A 110 -4.33 -3.05 -36.00
CA GLU A 110 -5.00 -4.30 -36.37
C GLU A 110 -6.48 -4.29 -35.96
N CYS A 111 -6.77 -3.74 -34.77
CA CYS A 111 -8.12 -3.73 -34.21
C CYS A 111 -8.93 -2.48 -34.55
N GLY A 112 -8.32 -1.46 -35.17
CA GLY A 112 -8.97 -0.16 -35.42
C GLY A 112 -9.19 0.66 -34.14
N VAL A 113 -8.36 0.45 -33.12
CA VAL A 113 -8.46 1.10 -31.80
C VAL A 113 -7.60 2.35 -31.80
N GLU A 114 -8.17 3.50 -31.47
CA GLU A 114 -7.46 4.77 -31.34
C GLU A 114 -6.88 4.97 -29.93
N LEU A 115 -5.64 5.45 -29.84
CA LEU A 115 -5.04 5.88 -28.56
C LEU A 115 -5.47 7.33 -28.26
N LEU A 116 -6.21 7.54 -27.17
CA LEU A 116 -6.72 8.86 -26.77
C LEU A 116 -5.87 9.54 -25.70
N GLY A 117 -6.03 10.86 -25.58
CA GLY A 117 -5.29 11.69 -24.65
C GLY A 117 -3.83 11.84 -25.11
N THR A 118 -2.88 11.58 -24.21
CA THR A 118 -1.46 11.68 -24.54
C THR A 118 -1.05 10.71 -25.64
N SER A 119 -0.51 11.24 -26.75
CA SER A 119 -0.04 10.44 -27.88
C SER A 119 1.16 9.55 -27.52
N SER A 120 1.35 8.43 -28.22
CA SER A 120 2.50 7.55 -28.01
C SER A 120 3.85 8.23 -28.19
N ARG A 121 3.96 9.14 -29.16
CA ARG A 121 5.15 9.95 -29.37
C ARG A 121 5.42 10.85 -28.16
N SER A 122 4.38 11.45 -27.59
CA SER A 122 4.49 12.30 -26.39
C SER A 122 4.91 11.49 -25.17
N ILE A 123 4.34 10.29 -25.00
CA ILE A 123 4.70 9.35 -23.95
C ILE A 123 6.17 8.93 -24.09
N GLU A 124 6.58 8.52 -25.29
CA GLU A 124 7.95 8.11 -25.57
C GLU A 124 8.94 9.27 -25.35
N ARG A 125 8.61 10.50 -25.77
CA ARG A 125 9.44 11.68 -25.50
C ARG A 125 9.57 12.03 -24.02
N ALA A 126 8.59 11.70 -23.19
CA ALA A 126 8.62 11.98 -21.76
C ALA A 126 9.33 10.88 -20.96
N GLU A 127 9.12 9.61 -21.34
CA GLU A 127 9.63 8.44 -20.63
C GLU A 127 11.07 8.07 -21.05
N ASP A 128 11.45 8.34 -22.30
CA ASP A 128 12.83 8.15 -22.77
C ASP A 128 13.70 9.35 -22.35
N ARG A 129 14.74 9.08 -21.55
CA ARG A 129 15.59 10.11 -20.96
C ARG A 129 16.33 10.96 -22.00
N GLU A 130 16.73 10.37 -23.12
CA GLU A 130 17.49 11.08 -24.15
C GLU A 130 16.55 11.96 -24.97
N LEU A 131 15.40 11.43 -25.40
CA LEU A 131 14.37 12.24 -26.08
C LEU A 131 13.81 13.35 -25.19
N PHE A 132 13.69 13.09 -23.89
CA PHE A 132 13.26 14.08 -22.91
C PHE A 132 14.29 15.20 -22.76
N LYS A 133 15.57 14.83 -22.66
CA LYS A 133 16.69 15.77 -22.60
C LYS A 133 16.73 16.66 -23.83
N GLU A 134 16.70 16.07 -25.03
CA GLU A 134 16.67 16.79 -26.30
C GLU A 134 15.46 17.74 -26.39
N MET A 135 14.29 17.29 -25.93
CA MET A 135 13.08 18.12 -25.88
C MET A 135 13.30 19.35 -25.01
N CYS A 136 13.77 19.17 -23.78
CA CYS A 136 13.99 20.26 -22.84
C CYS A 136 15.02 21.26 -23.37
N GLU A 137 16.15 20.77 -23.90
CA GLU A 137 17.18 21.61 -24.51
C GLU A 137 16.62 22.42 -25.70
N SER A 138 15.71 21.84 -26.49
CA SER A 138 15.09 22.52 -27.64
C SER A 138 14.16 23.68 -27.24
N ILE A 139 13.55 23.63 -26.06
CA ILE A 139 12.70 24.71 -25.51
C ILE A 139 13.43 25.59 -24.50
N GLY A 140 14.72 25.35 -24.27
CA GLY A 140 15.56 26.15 -23.37
C GLY A 140 15.35 25.83 -21.87
N GLU A 141 14.75 24.69 -21.55
CA GLU A 141 14.56 24.23 -20.17
C GLU A 141 15.82 23.54 -19.65
N PRO A 142 16.29 23.87 -18.43
CA PRO A 142 17.51 23.30 -17.88
C PRO A 142 17.31 21.85 -17.45
N VAL A 143 18.10 20.95 -18.04
CA VAL A 143 18.22 19.54 -17.67
C VAL A 143 19.42 19.32 -16.77
N ILE A 144 19.40 18.27 -15.96
CA ILE A 144 20.56 17.90 -15.14
C ILE A 144 21.73 17.53 -16.06
N PRO A 145 22.88 18.24 -16.01
CA PRO A 145 24.03 17.92 -16.84
C PRO A 145 24.50 16.49 -16.60
N SER A 146 24.63 15.70 -17.66
CA SER A 146 24.98 14.28 -17.58
C SER A 146 25.68 13.77 -18.83
N GLU A 147 26.57 12.80 -18.64
CA GLU A 147 27.37 12.16 -19.69
C GLU A 147 27.54 10.65 -19.42
N ILE A 148 27.41 9.83 -20.47
CA ILE A 148 27.66 8.40 -20.42
C ILE A 148 29.15 8.14 -20.61
N THR A 149 29.73 7.32 -19.75
CA THR A 149 31.16 7.00 -19.76
C THR A 149 31.38 5.49 -19.72
N TYR A 150 32.50 5.03 -20.29
CA TYR A 150 32.83 3.59 -20.44
C TYR A 150 34.09 3.17 -19.69
N ASN A 151 34.80 4.12 -19.08
CA ASN A 151 35.96 3.87 -18.24
C ASN A 151 36.18 5.03 -17.26
N LEU A 152 37.10 4.83 -16.32
CA LEU A 152 37.34 5.79 -15.25
C LEU A 152 37.89 7.13 -15.74
N GLU A 153 38.69 7.16 -16.80
CA GLU A 153 39.27 8.40 -17.33
C GLU A 153 38.20 9.26 -18.01
N GLU A 154 37.27 8.64 -18.75
CA GLU A 154 36.07 9.32 -19.25
C GLU A 154 35.20 9.86 -18.11
N ALA A 155 34.99 9.06 -17.05
CA ALA A 155 34.21 9.49 -15.88
C ALA A 155 34.82 10.71 -15.17
N LYS A 156 36.15 10.74 -15.00
CA LYS A 156 36.87 11.89 -14.43
C LYS A 156 36.68 13.14 -15.28
N LYS A 157 36.84 13.00 -16.60
CA LYS A 157 36.68 14.12 -17.53
C LYS A 157 35.25 14.66 -17.49
N ALA A 158 34.26 13.79 -17.59
CA ALA A 158 32.84 14.16 -17.49
C ALA A 158 32.54 14.89 -16.17
N ALA A 159 33.08 14.40 -15.04
CA ALA A 159 32.88 15.04 -13.74
C ALA A 159 33.55 16.42 -13.62
N LEU A 160 34.70 16.62 -14.26
CA LEU A 160 35.35 17.93 -14.33
C LEU A 160 34.54 18.92 -15.19
N ASP A 161 34.04 18.46 -16.34
CA ASP A 161 33.25 19.29 -17.26
C ASP A 161 31.87 19.65 -16.66
N ILE A 162 31.23 18.72 -15.95
CA ILE A 162 29.95 18.92 -15.23
C ILE A 162 30.14 19.73 -13.94
N GLY A 163 31.25 19.50 -13.24
CA GLY A 163 31.59 20.07 -11.95
C GLY A 163 31.00 19.29 -10.76
N TYR A 164 31.84 18.99 -9.77
CA TYR A 164 31.46 18.32 -8.53
C TYR A 164 30.45 19.11 -7.68
N PRO A 165 29.67 18.45 -6.80
CA PRO A 165 29.51 17.00 -6.68
C PRO A 165 28.76 16.38 -7.87
N VAL A 166 29.11 15.14 -8.21
CA VAL A 166 28.45 14.34 -9.27
C VAL A 166 27.95 13.02 -8.70
N VAL A 167 26.99 12.41 -9.38
CA VAL A 167 26.50 11.05 -9.10
C VAL A 167 26.95 10.12 -10.22
N LEU A 168 27.49 8.96 -9.84
CA LEU A 168 27.83 7.87 -10.74
C LEU A 168 26.71 6.83 -10.68
N ARG A 169 26.13 6.49 -11.84
CA ARG A 169 25.08 5.46 -11.97
C ARG A 169 25.49 4.41 -12.99
N PRO A 170 25.88 3.19 -12.56
CA PRO A 170 26.16 2.09 -13.47
C PRO A 170 24.94 1.72 -14.30
N ALA A 171 25.15 1.41 -15.57
CA ALA A 171 24.10 0.93 -16.44
C ALA A 171 23.71 -0.51 -16.07
N PHE A 172 22.42 -0.83 -16.22
CA PHE A 172 21.87 -2.16 -15.96
C PHE A 172 22.13 -2.71 -14.54
N THR A 173 22.39 -1.84 -13.57
CA THR A 173 22.34 -2.19 -12.15
C THR A 173 21.06 -1.64 -11.51
N LEU A 174 20.56 -2.33 -10.50
CA LEU A 174 19.31 -1.97 -9.81
C LEU A 174 19.59 -1.36 -8.43
N GLY A 175 18.70 -0.51 -7.94
CA GLY A 175 18.77 0.08 -6.61
C GLY A 175 20.03 0.93 -6.34
N GLY A 176 20.62 1.52 -7.38
CA GLY A 176 21.86 2.31 -7.25
C GLY A 176 23.10 1.45 -6.95
N THR A 177 23.02 0.12 -7.13
CA THR A 177 24.12 -0.80 -6.83
C THR A 177 25.35 -0.46 -7.65
N GLY A 178 26.47 -0.23 -6.95
CA GLY A 178 27.74 0.17 -7.56
C GLY A 178 27.86 1.65 -7.90
N GLY A 179 26.78 2.42 -7.79
CA GLY A 179 26.79 3.87 -7.94
C GLY A 179 27.04 4.59 -6.62
N GLY A 180 27.14 5.92 -6.69
CA GLY A 180 27.37 6.75 -5.51
C GLY A 180 27.58 8.21 -5.87
N PHE A 181 27.64 9.06 -4.84
CA PHE A 181 27.96 10.47 -4.98
C PHE A 181 29.45 10.68 -4.77
N ALA A 182 30.08 11.37 -5.70
CA ALA A 182 31.45 11.81 -5.59
C ALA A 182 31.48 13.33 -5.41
N ASN A 183 32.05 13.80 -4.32
CA ASN A 183 32.26 15.22 -4.05
C ASN A 183 33.59 15.75 -4.62
N ASN A 184 34.47 14.83 -5.01
CA ASN A 184 35.79 15.10 -5.55
C ASN A 184 36.27 13.91 -6.40
N GLU A 185 37.43 14.06 -7.04
CA GLU A 185 38.01 13.02 -7.90
C GLU A 185 38.41 11.74 -7.16
N GLU A 186 38.87 11.83 -5.92
CA GLU A 186 39.27 10.66 -5.12
C GLU A 186 38.06 9.74 -4.86
N GLU A 187 36.94 10.32 -4.41
CA GLU A 187 35.67 9.61 -4.24
C GLU A 187 35.15 9.05 -5.57
N LEU A 188 35.31 9.78 -6.68
CA LEU A 188 34.93 9.30 -8.01
C LEU A 188 35.72 8.05 -8.41
N ILE A 189 37.03 8.00 -8.11
CA ILE A 189 37.89 6.84 -8.38
C ILE A 189 37.41 5.62 -7.58
N GLU A 190 37.15 5.80 -6.29
CA GLU A 190 36.69 4.74 -5.40
C GLU A 190 35.35 4.15 -5.88
N ILE A 191 34.36 5.03 -6.09
CA ILE A 191 33.02 4.62 -6.52
C ILE A 191 33.07 4.05 -7.93
N GLY A 192 33.73 4.76 -8.85
CA GLY A 192 33.81 4.42 -10.27
C GLY A 192 34.42 3.04 -10.53
N THR A 193 35.46 2.66 -9.77
CA THR A 193 36.09 1.34 -9.92
C THR A 193 35.09 0.21 -9.68
N ASN A 194 34.25 0.34 -8.64
CA ASN A 194 33.20 -0.63 -8.35
C ASN A 194 32.03 -0.51 -9.33
N ALA A 195 31.68 0.72 -9.72
CA ALA A 195 30.61 1.05 -10.66
C ALA A 195 30.78 0.32 -12.00
N PHE A 196 31.95 0.46 -12.63
CA PHE A 196 32.25 -0.17 -13.91
C PHE A 196 32.30 -1.70 -13.81
N ARG A 197 32.83 -2.24 -12.71
CA ARG A 197 32.88 -3.70 -12.46
C ARG A 197 31.48 -4.31 -12.34
N LEU A 198 30.56 -3.60 -11.70
CA LEU A 198 29.21 -4.07 -11.44
C LEU A 198 28.27 -3.89 -12.64
N SER A 199 28.54 -2.93 -13.53
CA SER A 199 27.80 -2.77 -14.78
C SER A 199 28.04 -3.96 -15.73
N PRO A 200 26.99 -4.74 -16.10
CA PRO A 200 27.09 -5.84 -17.06
C PRO A 200 27.63 -5.42 -18.43
N VAL A 201 27.43 -4.16 -18.81
CA VAL A 201 27.88 -3.57 -20.09
C VAL A 201 29.05 -2.59 -19.93
N HIS A 202 29.67 -2.54 -18.75
CA HIS A 202 30.76 -1.61 -18.40
C HIS A 202 30.49 -0.12 -18.75
N GLN A 203 29.28 0.37 -18.48
CA GLN A 203 28.85 1.74 -18.75
C GLN A 203 28.40 2.41 -17.44
N VAL A 204 28.76 3.67 -17.24
CA VAL A 204 28.37 4.48 -16.06
C VAL A 204 27.95 5.87 -16.52
N LEU A 205 26.77 6.32 -16.10
CA LEU A 205 26.31 7.70 -16.26
C LEU A 205 26.92 8.56 -15.14
N VAL A 206 27.63 9.63 -15.51
CA VAL A 206 28.08 10.69 -14.61
C VAL A 206 27.13 11.87 -14.75
N GLU A 207 26.50 12.31 -13.66
CA GLU A 207 25.46 13.33 -13.68
C GLU A 207 25.67 14.34 -12.55
N LYS A 208 25.29 15.61 -12.74
CA LYS A 208 25.37 16.63 -11.70
C LYS A 208 24.53 16.22 -10.49
N SER A 209 25.12 16.27 -9.30
CA SER A 209 24.33 16.06 -8.08
C SER A 209 23.50 17.31 -7.79
N VAL A 210 22.18 17.12 -7.78
CA VAL A 210 21.19 18.08 -7.29
C VAL A 210 20.70 17.73 -5.88
N ARG A 211 21.38 16.79 -5.19
CA ARG A 211 21.05 16.41 -3.81
C ARG A 211 21.06 17.65 -2.91
N GLY A 212 20.02 17.82 -2.11
CA GLY A 212 19.89 18.97 -1.20
C GLY A 212 19.19 20.19 -1.79
N PHE A 213 18.84 20.18 -3.08
CA PHE A 213 18.02 21.24 -3.68
C PHE A 213 16.58 21.14 -3.16
N LYS A 214 15.81 22.23 -3.25
CA LYS A 214 14.38 22.19 -2.98
C LYS A 214 13.69 21.38 -4.08
N GLU A 215 12.83 20.43 -3.71
CA GLU A 215 12.07 19.65 -4.68
C GLU A 215 10.64 20.19 -4.78
N ILE A 216 10.29 20.68 -5.98
CA ILE A 216 9.04 21.40 -6.26
C ILE A 216 8.28 20.66 -7.35
N GLU A 217 7.00 20.40 -7.12
CA GLU A 217 6.13 19.72 -8.06
C GLU A 217 4.98 20.62 -8.49
N PHE A 218 4.61 20.55 -9.77
CA PHE A 218 3.39 21.15 -10.29
C PHE A 218 2.52 20.10 -10.94
N GLU A 219 1.25 20.08 -10.53
CA GLU A 219 0.20 19.38 -11.23
C GLU A 219 -0.44 20.33 -12.24
N VAL A 220 -0.24 20.05 -13.52
CA VAL A 220 -0.72 20.87 -14.64
C VAL A 220 -1.67 20.07 -15.51
N MET A 221 -2.55 20.77 -16.22
CA MET A 221 -3.53 20.14 -17.10
C MET A 221 -3.62 20.91 -18.41
N ARG A 222 -3.81 20.19 -19.53
CA ARG A 222 -3.96 20.79 -20.85
C ARG A 222 -5.02 20.08 -21.69
N ASP A 223 -5.81 20.84 -22.45
CA ASP A 223 -6.77 20.30 -23.43
C ASP A 223 -6.28 20.40 -24.89
N SER A 224 -7.07 19.85 -25.82
CA SER A 224 -6.77 19.85 -27.26
C SER A 224 -6.81 21.26 -27.89
N ASN A 225 -7.41 22.26 -27.22
CA ASN A 225 -7.41 23.65 -27.66
C ASN A 225 -6.17 24.42 -27.18
N ASP A 226 -5.19 23.73 -26.59
CA ASP A 226 -3.96 24.28 -26.01
C ASP A 226 -4.20 25.18 -24.78
N LYS A 227 -5.40 25.12 -24.18
CA LYS A 227 -5.63 25.73 -22.88
C LYS A 227 -4.93 24.88 -21.84
N ALA A 228 -4.00 25.50 -21.11
CA ALA A 228 -3.23 24.86 -20.05
C ALA A 228 -3.39 25.65 -18.75
N ILE A 229 -3.56 24.94 -17.65
CA ILE A 229 -3.79 25.49 -16.32
C ILE A 229 -2.96 24.76 -15.26
N THR A 230 -2.70 25.43 -14.15
CA THR A 230 -2.07 24.81 -12.98
C THR A 230 -3.12 24.46 -11.95
N ILE A 231 -3.13 23.21 -11.49
CA ILE A 231 -4.09 22.72 -10.51
C ILE A 231 -3.57 22.86 -9.09
N CYS A 232 -2.30 22.49 -8.87
CA CYS A 232 -1.69 22.51 -7.55
C CYS A 232 -0.16 22.61 -7.66
N GLY A 233 0.45 23.47 -6.83
CA GLY A 233 1.88 23.47 -6.58
C GLY A 233 2.17 22.79 -5.24
N MET A 234 3.16 21.92 -5.20
CA MET A 234 3.57 21.16 -4.03
C MET A 234 5.05 21.38 -3.74
N GLU A 235 5.41 21.52 -2.47
CA GLU A 235 6.78 21.69 -2.00
C GLU A 235 7.14 20.52 -1.08
N ASN A 236 8.25 19.86 -1.36
CA ASN A 236 8.75 18.79 -0.51
C ASN A 236 9.50 19.41 0.68
N VAL A 237 9.22 18.94 1.89
CA VAL A 237 9.95 19.31 3.12
C VAL A 237 11.31 18.65 3.13
N ASP A 238 11.35 17.37 2.73
CA ASP A 238 12.60 16.65 2.49
C ASP A 238 13.21 17.13 1.15
N PRO A 239 14.50 17.49 1.11
CA PRO A 239 15.14 18.00 -0.10
C PRO A 239 15.43 16.87 -1.10
N VAL A 240 15.78 17.26 -2.33
CA VAL A 240 16.12 16.33 -3.42
C VAL A 240 17.14 15.30 -2.94
N GLY A 241 16.82 14.03 -3.16
CA GLY A 241 17.57 12.88 -2.68
C GLY A 241 16.70 11.89 -1.92
N VAL A 242 15.58 12.36 -1.37
CA VAL A 242 14.44 11.54 -0.94
C VAL A 242 13.39 11.58 -2.04
N HIS A 243 12.89 10.42 -2.47
CA HIS A 243 11.84 10.35 -3.50
C HIS A 243 10.56 11.03 -2.99
N THR A 244 9.88 11.83 -3.82
CA THR A 244 8.62 12.55 -3.46
C THR A 244 7.57 11.70 -2.75
N GLY A 245 7.38 10.45 -3.21
CA GLY A 245 6.53 9.43 -2.56
C GLY A 245 6.93 9.08 -1.11
N ASP A 246 8.21 9.16 -0.75
CA ASP A 246 8.76 8.96 0.60
C ASP A 246 9.00 10.28 1.36
N SER A 247 8.75 11.42 0.72
CA SER A 247 8.91 12.74 1.33
C SER A 247 7.65 13.18 2.06
N VAL A 248 7.82 14.02 3.09
CA VAL A 248 6.78 14.91 3.58
C VAL A 248 6.59 16.03 2.56
N VAL A 249 5.34 16.27 2.13
CA VAL A 249 5.01 17.23 1.07
C VAL A 249 3.92 18.18 1.56
N VAL A 250 4.04 19.46 1.23
CA VAL A 250 3.04 20.47 1.56
C VAL A 250 2.43 21.11 0.30
N ALA A 251 1.17 21.52 0.40
CA ALA A 251 0.48 22.30 -0.61
C ALA A 251 -0.32 23.44 0.05
N PRO A 252 -0.29 24.68 -0.48
CA PRO A 252 0.49 25.13 -1.64
C PRO A 252 2.00 25.22 -1.34
N ILE A 253 2.80 25.62 -2.33
CA ILE A 253 4.23 25.99 -2.14
C ILE A 253 4.31 27.19 -1.19
N LEU A 254 5.17 27.11 -0.17
CA LEU A 254 5.21 28.10 0.93
C LEU A 254 6.49 28.94 0.96
N SER A 255 7.63 28.41 0.49
CA SER A 255 8.93 29.06 0.70
C SER A 255 9.48 29.84 -0.49
N LEU A 256 8.81 29.78 -1.65
CA LEU A 256 9.29 30.45 -2.86
C LEU A 256 8.82 31.91 -2.92
N ASN A 257 9.68 32.78 -3.46
CA ASN A 257 9.29 34.13 -3.83
C ASN A 257 8.47 34.13 -5.13
N ASP A 258 7.76 35.22 -5.41
CA ASP A 258 6.89 35.35 -6.59
C ASP A 258 7.62 35.11 -7.92
N HIS A 259 8.90 35.49 -8.01
CA HIS A 259 9.70 35.29 -9.21
C HIS A 259 9.93 33.80 -9.48
N ASP A 260 10.42 33.06 -8.48
CA ASP A 260 10.75 31.64 -8.64
C ASP A 260 9.48 30.78 -8.79
N LEU A 261 8.41 31.11 -8.05
CA LEU A 261 7.11 30.45 -8.20
C LEU A 261 6.59 30.61 -9.63
N LYS A 262 6.58 31.85 -10.15
CA LYS A 262 6.13 32.12 -11.52
C LYS A 262 7.04 31.46 -12.56
N MET A 263 8.35 31.49 -12.35
CA MET A 263 9.34 30.90 -13.26
C MET A 263 9.12 29.40 -13.43
N LEU A 264 8.98 28.66 -12.32
CA LEU A 264 8.75 27.22 -12.35
C LEU A 264 7.34 26.87 -12.86
N ASN A 265 6.35 27.68 -12.52
CA ASN A 265 5.00 27.52 -13.05
C ASN A 265 4.96 27.69 -14.59
N ASP A 266 5.55 28.76 -15.10
CA ASP A 266 5.65 29.00 -16.53
C ASP A 266 6.43 27.87 -17.23
N ALA A 267 7.47 27.32 -16.59
CA ALA A 267 8.22 26.17 -17.09
C ALA A 267 7.33 24.92 -17.20
N ALA A 268 6.56 24.60 -16.15
CA ALA A 268 5.62 23.47 -16.17
C ALA A 268 4.60 23.60 -17.32
N ILE A 269 4.07 24.81 -17.54
CA ILE A 269 3.13 25.11 -18.63
C ILE A 269 3.81 25.00 -20.01
N ARG A 270 5.06 25.45 -20.16
CA ARG A 270 5.81 25.26 -21.42
C ARG A 270 6.05 23.79 -21.72
N ILE A 271 6.45 23.01 -20.72
CA ILE A 271 6.75 21.58 -20.84
C ILE A 271 5.52 20.78 -21.26
N ILE A 272 4.37 20.96 -20.58
CA ILE A 272 3.15 20.22 -20.94
C ILE A 272 2.66 20.57 -22.36
N ARG A 273 2.84 21.82 -22.81
CA ARG A 273 2.52 22.25 -24.18
C ARG A 273 3.46 21.64 -25.21
N GLU A 274 4.76 21.59 -24.95
CA GLU A 274 5.74 20.99 -25.86
C GLU A 274 5.54 19.47 -25.99
N LEU A 275 5.23 18.80 -24.89
CA LEU A 275 4.85 17.39 -24.90
C LEU A 275 3.48 17.16 -25.54
N LYS A 276 2.65 18.20 -25.69
CA LYS A 276 1.27 18.11 -26.19
C LYS A 276 0.45 17.06 -25.41
N VAL A 277 0.62 17.06 -24.10
CA VAL A 277 -0.21 16.21 -23.23
C VAL A 277 -1.64 16.71 -23.30
N GLU A 278 -2.59 15.77 -23.33
CA GLU A 278 -4.03 16.03 -23.27
C GLU A 278 -4.56 15.32 -22.02
N GLY A 279 -4.78 16.09 -20.96
CA GLY A 279 -5.06 15.60 -19.62
C GLY A 279 -4.14 16.18 -18.55
N GLY A 280 -4.13 15.55 -17.38
CA GLY A 280 -3.25 15.88 -16.26
C GLY A 280 -1.82 15.37 -16.45
N CYS A 281 -0.87 16.13 -15.91
CA CYS A 281 0.56 15.85 -15.95
C CYS A 281 1.24 16.41 -14.70
N ASN A 282 2.14 15.63 -14.11
CA ASN A 282 2.99 16.08 -13.01
C ASN A 282 4.37 16.47 -13.56
N VAL A 283 4.92 17.61 -13.10
CA VAL A 283 6.23 18.13 -13.49
C VAL A 283 7.05 18.41 -12.23
N GLN A 284 8.28 17.89 -12.15
CA GLN A 284 9.13 17.98 -10.95
C GLN A 284 10.42 18.76 -11.21
N PHE A 285 10.76 19.66 -10.30
CA PHE A 285 11.92 20.54 -10.39
C PHE A 285 12.81 20.44 -9.15
N ALA A 286 14.12 20.52 -9.36
CA ALA A 286 15.11 20.77 -8.33
C ALA A 286 15.52 22.25 -8.38
N LEU A 287 15.15 23.05 -7.39
CA LEU A 287 15.52 24.47 -7.29
C LEU A 287 16.69 24.66 -6.31
N ASP A 288 17.74 25.36 -6.75
CA ASP A 288 18.87 25.74 -5.91
C ASP A 288 18.37 26.61 -4.75
N PRO A 289 18.65 26.27 -3.47
CA PRO A 289 18.19 27.06 -2.34
C PRO A 289 18.79 28.48 -2.29
N ASN A 290 19.91 28.72 -2.98
CA ASN A 290 20.65 29.98 -2.93
C ASN A 290 20.57 30.81 -4.22
N SER A 291 19.87 30.33 -5.25
CA SER A 291 19.73 31.04 -6.52
C SER A 291 18.49 30.61 -7.31
N SER A 292 18.06 31.38 -8.30
CA SER A 292 16.95 30.98 -9.20
C SER A 292 17.36 29.93 -10.25
N LYS A 293 18.48 29.21 -10.05
CA LYS A 293 18.85 28.10 -10.92
C LYS A 293 18.02 26.89 -10.55
N TYR A 294 17.39 26.26 -11.53
CA TYR A 294 16.68 25.01 -11.35
C TYR A 294 17.09 23.99 -12.41
N TYR A 295 16.74 22.74 -12.15
CA TYR A 295 16.82 21.65 -13.12
C TYR A 295 15.50 20.89 -13.12
N LEU A 296 15.09 20.45 -14.30
CA LEU A 296 13.98 19.53 -14.46
C LEU A 296 14.42 18.12 -14.03
N ILE A 297 13.65 17.49 -13.15
CA ILE A 297 13.91 16.13 -12.68
C ILE A 297 13.22 15.13 -13.60
N GLU A 298 11.89 15.19 -13.68
CA GLU A 298 11.07 14.31 -14.52
C GLU A 298 9.71 14.93 -14.82
N VAL A 299 9.01 14.32 -15.79
CA VAL A 299 7.64 14.63 -16.16
C VAL A 299 6.86 13.32 -16.28
N ASN A 300 5.70 13.27 -15.64
CA ASN A 300 4.81 12.12 -15.69
C ASN A 300 3.55 12.50 -16.52
N PRO A 301 3.46 12.09 -17.80
CA PRO A 301 2.39 12.52 -18.71
C PRO A 301 1.09 11.70 -18.54
N ARG A 302 0.72 11.45 -17.28
CA ARG A 302 -0.39 10.63 -16.81
C ARG A 302 -0.81 11.09 -15.42
N VAL A 303 -1.96 10.59 -14.95
CA VAL A 303 -2.28 10.70 -13.51
C VAL A 303 -1.24 9.95 -12.68
N SER A 304 -1.03 10.43 -11.45
CA SER A 304 -0.01 9.95 -10.53
C SER A 304 -0.54 9.99 -9.08
N ARG A 305 0.29 9.53 -8.13
CA ARG A 305 0.03 9.75 -6.69
C ARG A 305 -0.06 11.24 -6.37
N SER A 306 0.86 12.05 -6.88
CA SER A 306 0.82 13.51 -6.73
C SER A 306 -0.46 14.10 -7.33
N SER A 307 -0.99 13.54 -8.42
CA SER A 307 -2.29 13.95 -8.98
C SER A 307 -3.47 13.61 -8.05
N ALA A 308 -3.44 12.44 -7.38
CA ALA A 308 -4.46 12.08 -6.40
C ALA A 308 -4.39 13.00 -5.18
N LEU A 309 -3.18 13.21 -4.62
CA LEU A 309 -2.93 14.18 -3.56
C LEU A 309 -3.41 15.58 -3.94
N ALA A 310 -3.02 16.08 -5.11
CA ALA A 310 -3.46 17.38 -5.63
C ALA A 310 -4.98 17.46 -5.79
N SER A 311 -5.63 16.37 -6.21
CA SER A 311 -7.10 16.32 -6.31
C SER A 311 -7.76 16.45 -4.95
N LYS A 312 -7.20 15.79 -3.91
CA LYS A 312 -7.73 15.91 -2.54
C LYS A 312 -7.40 17.26 -1.92
N ALA A 313 -6.19 17.78 -2.14
CA ALA A 313 -5.77 19.07 -1.61
C ALA A 313 -6.59 20.21 -2.20
N SER A 314 -6.87 20.17 -3.51
CA SER A 314 -7.58 21.23 -4.22
C SER A 314 -9.09 21.01 -4.36
N GLY A 315 -9.60 19.80 -4.10
CA GLY A 315 -10.98 19.43 -4.47
C GLY A 315 -11.23 19.35 -5.99
N TYR A 316 -10.21 19.56 -6.84
CA TYR A 316 -10.32 19.51 -8.29
C TYR A 316 -10.18 18.06 -8.79
N PRO A 317 -11.16 17.50 -9.54
CA PRO A 317 -11.16 16.07 -9.88
C PRO A 317 -10.30 15.75 -11.12
N ILE A 318 -8.97 15.74 -10.97
CA ILE A 318 -8.00 15.63 -12.09
C ILE A 318 -8.28 14.44 -13.02
N ALA A 319 -8.49 13.24 -12.46
CA ALA A 319 -8.71 12.03 -13.27
C ALA A 319 -10.01 12.08 -14.09
N ARG A 320 -11.08 12.65 -13.50
CA ARG A 320 -12.38 12.86 -14.16
C ARG A 320 -12.25 13.80 -15.35
N VAL A 321 -11.55 14.93 -15.15
CA VAL A 321 -11.32 15.92 -16.21
C VAL A 321 -10.41 15.36 -17.29
N THR A 322 -9.35 14.63 -16.90
CA THR A 322 -8.44 13.93 -17.83
C THR A 322 -9.20 12.98 -18.76
N ALA A 323 -10.12 12.16 -18.21
CA ALA A 323 -10.92 11.24 -19.00
C ALA A 323 -11.83 11.95 -20.02
N LYS A 324 -12.38 13.11 -19.66
CA LYS A 324 -13.22 13.93 -20.56
C LYS A 324 -12.42 14.67 -21.63
N ILE A 325 -11.23 15.18 -21.29
CA ILE A 325 -10.30 15.78 -22.26
C ILE A 325 -9.89 14.74 -23.30
N ALA A 326 -9.61 13.49 -22.91
CA ALA A 326 -9.25 12.42 -23.84
C ALA A 326 -10.33 12.16 -24.91
N LEU A 327 -11.58 12.59 -24.68
CA LEU A 327 -12.69 12.49 -25.64
C LEU A 327 -12.88 13.75 -26.50
N GLY A 328 -11.93 14.69 -26.44
CA GLY A 328 -11.94 15.94 -27.19
C GLY A 328 -12.70 17.09 -26.53
N MET A 329 -13.15 16.94 -25.28
CA MET A 329 -13.80 18.04 -24.55
C MET A 329 -12.77 19.08 -24.12
N ALA A 330 -13.12 20.36 -24.28
CA ALA A 330 -12.31 21.45 -23.77
C ALA A 330 -12.52 21.64 -22.25
N LEU A 331 -11.55 22.21 -21.55
CA LEU A 331 -11.65 22.51 -20.11
C LEU A 331 -12.89 23.37 -19.78
N GLU A 332 -13.26 24.30 -20.65
CA GLU A 332 -14.41 25.19 -20.46
C GLU A 332 -15.76 24.46 -20.52
N GLU A 333 -15.79 23.29 -21.15
CA GLU A 333 -17.01 22.50 -21.36
C GLU A 333 -17.23 21.47 -20.23
N ILE A 334 -16.22 21.23 -19.39
CA ILE A 334 -16.27 20.22 -18.35
C ILE A 334 -16.72 20.84 -17.02
N PRO A 335 -17.91 20.49 -16.49
CA PRO A 335 -18.36 21.01 -15.20
C PRO A 335 -17.59 20.37 -14.04
N VAL A 336 -17.23 21.19 -13.06
CA VAL A 336 -16.64 20.76 -11.78
C VAL A 336 -17.42 21.35 -10.62
N ALA A 337 -17.15 20.93 -9.38
CA ALA A 337 -17.80 21.50 -8.22
C ALA A 337 -17.48 23.00 -8.10
N GLY A 338 -18.48 23.85 -8.25
CA GLY A 338 -18.35 25.32 -8.14
C GLY A 338 -18.23 26.05 -9.49
N GLY A 339 -17.83 25.39 -10.57
CA GLY A 339 -17.59 26.07 -11.85
C GLY A 339 -17.33 25.12 -13.02
N ASN A 340 -16.36 25.46 -13.85
CA ASN A 340 -15.85 24.60 -14.93
C ASN A 340 -14.36 24.29 -14.71
N ALA A 341 -13.87 23.28 -15.41
CA ALA A 341 -12.51 22.77 -15.29
C ALA A 341 -11.44 23.78 -15.76
N ALA A 342 -11.81 24.89 -16.42
CA ALA A 342 -10.87 25.87 -16.93
C ALA A 342 -10.42 26.93 -15.91
N MET A 343 -10.89 26.84 -14.67
CA MET A 343 -10.54 27.72 -13.56
C MET A 343 -9.41 27.11 -12.72
N GLU A 344 -8.38 27.91 -12.41
CA GLU A 344 -7.27 27.49 -11.54
C GLU A 344 -7.71 27.49 -10.06
N PRO A 345 -7.54 26.37 -9.33
CA PRO A 345 -7.82 26.32 -7.89
C PRO A 345 -6.88 27.22 -7.08
N SER A 346 -7.41 27.83 -6.01
CA SER A 346 -6.64 28.54 -4.99
C SER A 346 -6.92 27.95 -3.61
N LEU A 347 -5.87 27.73 -2.80
CA LEU A 347 -5.98 27.13 -1.48
C LEU A 347 -5.90 28.21 -0.38
N GLU A 348 -6.94 28.32 0.45
CA GLU A 348 -6.98 29.19 1.65
C GLU A 348 -6.61 28.44 2.95
N TYR A 349 -5.92 27.32 2.79
CA TYR A 349 -5.50 26.39 3.83
C TYR A 349 -4.22 25.67 3.38
N ILE A 350 -3.59 24.98 4.31
CA ILE A 350 -2.38 24.20 4.07
C ILE A 350 -2.70 22.73 4.20
N VAL A 351 -2.13 21.94 3.30
CA VAL A 351 -2.18 20.49 3.29
C VAL A 351 -0.77 19.97 3.57
N ALA A 352 -0.65 18.95 4.42
CA ALA A 352 0.59 18.22 4.62
C ALA A 352 0.37 16.73 4.41
N LYS A 353 1.08 16.15 3.44
CA LYS A 353 1.14 14.70 3.21
C LYS A 353 2.32 14.12 3.97
N PHE A 354 2.08 13.02 4.69
CA PHE A 354 3.12 12.23 5.32
C PHE A 354 3.10 10.80 4.79
N PRO A 355 4.26 10.22 4.44
CA PRO A 355 4.38 8.84 4.00
C PRO A 355 4.18 7.85 5.17
N ARG A 356 3.49 6.74 4.92
CA ARG A 356 3.36 5.61 5.84
C ARG A 356 4.34 4.50 5.47
N PHE A 357 5.34 4.27 6.32
CA PHE A 357 6.37 3.25 6.13
C PHE A 357 6.13 1.98 6.94
N PRO A 358 6.56 0.79 6.49
CA PRO A 358 6.32 -0.47 7.20
C PRO A 358 7.42 -0.84 8.24
N PHE A 359 8.28 0.10 8.65
CA PHE A 359 9.43 -0.20 9.54
C PHE A 359 9.05 -0.42 11.00
N ASP A 360 7.84 -0.05 11.41
CA ASP A 360 7.23 -0.47 12.68
C ASP A 360 6.99 -1.99 12.71
N LYS A 361 6.76 -2.59 11.53
CA LYS A 361 6.62 -4.03 11.35
C LYS A 361 7.96 -4.71 11.07
N PHE A 362 8.76 -4.16 10.16
CA PHE A 362 10.04 -4.75 9.74
C PHE A 362 11.24 -4.00 10.31
N THR A 363 11.49 -4.17 11.60
CA THR A 363 12.54 -3.44 12.33
C THR A 363 13.96 -3.76 11.89
N SER A 364 14.19 -4.92 11.25
CA SER A 364 15.47 -5.33 10.67
C SER A 364 15.72 -4.74 9.28
N ALA A 365 14.70 -4.20 8.62
CA ALA A 365 14.85 -3.58 7.31
C ALA A 365 15.46 -2.18 7.42
N SER A 366 16.21 -1.76 6.40
CA SER A 366 16.84 -0.44 6.38
C SER A 366 15.80 0.65 6.17
N ASN A 367 15.65 1.52 7.18
CA ASN A 367 14.78 2.68 7.15
C ASN A 367 15.38 3.93 6.47
N GLN A 368 16.58 3.81 5.89
CA GLN A 368 17.23 4.89 5.15
C GLN A 368 16.48 5.19 3.85
N LEU A 369 16.20 6.46 3.59
CA LEU A 369 15.48 6.92 2.41
C LEU A 369 16.44 7.29 1.29
N GLY A 370 15.91 7.32 0.07
CA GLY A 370 16.66 7.64 -1.14
C GLY A 370 15.71 7.87 -2.31
N THR A 371 16.21 7.78 -3.54
CA THR A 371 15.40 7.96 -4.76
C THR A 371 14.50 6.76 -5.10
N GLN A 372 14.56 5.66 -4.33
CA GLN A 372 13.64 4.53 -4.47
C GLN A 372 12.63 4.56 -3.33
N MET A 373 11.35 4.70 -3.69
CA MET A 373 10.25 4.71 -2.72
C MET A 373 10.16 3.41 -1.91
N LYS A 374 9.88 3.55 -0.61
CA LYS A 374 9.68 2.49 0.38
C LYS A 374 8.38 2.61 1.17
N ALA A 375 7.70 3.75 1.12
CA ALA A 375 6.40 3.93 1.77
C ALA A 375 5.35 2.98 1.16
N THR A 376 4.49 2.43 2.02
CA THR A 376 3.40 1.52 1.62
C THR A 376 2.08 2.26 1.39
N GLY A 377 1.97 3.49 1.87
CA GLY A 377 0.82 4.36 1.72
C GLY A 377 1.14 5.76 2.24
N GLU A 378 0.12 6.58 2.46
CA GLU A 378 0.27 7.96 2.91
C GLU A 378 -0.96 8.46 3.67
N VAL A 379 -0.77 9.55 4.41
CA VAL A 379 -1.82 10.30 5.10
C VAL A 379 -1.78 11.75 4.67
N MET A 380 -2.91 12.43 4.76
CA MET A 380 -3.00 13.86 4.50
C MET A 380 -3.72 14.58 5.64
N GLY A 381 -3.15 15.70 6.08
CA GLY A 381 -3.76 16.60 7.07
C GLY A 381 -4.05 17.95 6.44
N ILE A 382 -5.21 18.52 6.74
CA ILE A 382 -5.62 19.86 6.27
C ILE A 382 -5.76 20.78 7.49
N GLY A 383 -5.16 21.97 7.43
CA GLY A 383 -5.17 22.94 8.53
C GLY A 383 -5.11 24.39 8.04
N SER A 384 -5.43 25.32 8.93
CA SER A 384 -5.34 26.77 8.69
C SER A 384 -3.90 27.30 8.76
N ASN A 385 -2.98 26.52 9.34
CA ASN A 385 -1.55 26.81 9.42
C ASN A 385 -0.74 25.51 9.30
N LEU A 386 0.57 25.65 9.11
CA LEU A 386 1.48 24.56 8.81
C LEU A 386 1.64 23.61 9.99
N GLU A 387 1.68 24.17 11.20
CA GLU A 387 1.77 23.42 12.44
C GLU A 387 0.53 22.52 12.63
N GLU A 388 -0.66 23.07 12.39
CA GLU A 388 -1.94 22.34 12.51
C GLU A 388 -2.01 21.17 11.53
N CYS A 389 -1.65 21.39 10.26
CA CYS A 389 -1.67 20.31 9.28
C CYS A 389 -0.59 19.25 9.57
N MET A 390 0.62 19.64 9.99
CA MET A 390 1.68 18.68 10.33
C MET A 390 1.27 17.78 11.51
N LEU A 391 0.74 18.37 12.59
CA LEU A 391 0.32 17.60 13.76
C LEU A 391 -0.89 16.70 13.48
N LYS A 392 -1.81 17.11 12.60
CA LYS A 392 -2.90 16.26 12.09
C LYS A 392 -2.38 15.07 11.30
N SER A 393 -1.41 15.30 10.42
CA SER A 393 -0.78 14.23 9.63
C SER A 393 -0.01 13.24 10.51
N VAL A 394 0.74 13.73 11.50
CA VAL A 394 1.52 12.85 12.40
C VAL A 394 0.63 11.89 13.17
N ARG A 395 -0.45 12.38 13.81
CA ARG A 395 -1.38 11.49 14.52
C ARG A 395 -2.27 10.65 13.61
N SER A 396 -2.24 10.90 12.30
CA SER A 396 -2.92 10.09 11.29
C SER A 396 -2.10 8.89 10.84
N LEU A 397 -0.80 8.83 11.13
CA LEU A 397 0.13 7.83 10.60
C LEU A 397 -0.17 6.38 11.03
N GLU A 398 -0.98 6.17 12.06
CA GLU A 398 -1.25 4.84 12.61
C GLU A 398 0.04 4.08 12.99
N THR A 399 1.03 4.79 13.53
CA THR A 399 2.30 4.24 14.03
C THR A 399 2.37 4.23 15.56
N GLY A 400 1.29 4.58 16.25
CA GLY A 400 1.21 4.69 17.72
C GLY A 400 1.72 6.01 18.27
N VAL A 401 2.10 6.96 17.41
CA VAL A 401 2.49 8.33 17.82
C VAL A 401 1.32 9.28 17.66
N CYS A 402 1.19 10.23 18.58
CA CYS A 402 0.18 11.30 18.51
C CYS A 402 0.79 12.69 18.31
N HIS A 403 2.13 12.78 18.32
CA HIS A 403 2.90 14.03 18.26
C HIS A 403 4.27 13.78 17.61
N LEU A 404 5.04 14.84 17.30
CA LEU A 404 6.38 14.75 16.68
C LEU A 404 7.46 14.28 17.70
N TYR A 405 7.23 13.15 18.36
CA TYR A 405 8.10 12.59 19.40
C TYR A 405 8.29 11.08 19.22
N LEU A 406 9.52 10.60 19.42
CA LEU A 406 9.87 9.18 19.45
C LEU A 406 10.88 8.92 20.57
N ALA A 407 10.51 8.08 21.53
CA ALA A 407 11.32 7.79 22.72
C ALA A 407 12.74 7.31 22.43
N LYS A 408 12.99 6.70 21.26
CA LYS A 408 14.33 6.23 20.87
C LYS A 408 15.38 7.35 20.76
N PHE A 409 14.96 8.61 20.61
CA PHE A 409 15.88 9.73 20.48
C PHE A 409 16.26 10.36 21.84
N ASP A 410 15.54 10.04 22.91
CA ASP A 410 15.76 10.60 24.25
C ASP A 410 17.17 10.33 24.78
N GLU A 411 17.69 9.13 24.51
CA GLU A 411 19.01 8.67 24.99
C GLU A 411 20.17 9.03 24.06
N MET A 412 19.90 9.47 22.82
CA MET A 412 20.96 9.88 21.89
C MET A 412 21.55 11.22 22.30
N SER A 413 22.86 11.41 22.15
CA SER A 413 23.48 12.73 22.37
C SER A 413 23.11 13.70 21.25
N THR A 414 23.26 15.01 21.49
CA THR A 414 23.02 16.02 20.44
C THR A 414 23.94 15.84 19.23
N ASP A 415 25.20 15.46 19.46
CA ASP A 415 26.16 15.19 18.37
C ASP A 415 25.76 13.95 17.57
N ASP A 416 25.29 12.89 18.24
CA ASP A 416 24.80 11.68 17.57
C ASP A 416 23.54 11.97 16.75
N LEU A 417 22.62 12.81 17.26
CA LEU A 417 21.44 13.24 16.50
C LEU A 417 21.81 14.10 15.30
N LEU A 418 22.76 15.03 15.43
CA LEU A 418 23.26 15.83 14.31
C LEU A 418 23.95 14.98 13.25
N ASP A 419 24.62 13.89 13.64
CA ASP A 419 25.16 12.91 12.70
C ASP A 419 24.05 12.07 12.06
N TYR A 420 23.06 11.65 12.85
CA TYR A 420 21.92 10.86 12.41
C TYR A 420 21.14 11.56 11.28
N VAL A 421 20.81 12.84 11.44
CA VAL A 421 19.97 13.57 10.47
C VAL A 421 20.65 13.90 9.14
N LYS A 422 21.96 13.63 8.98
CA LYS A 422 22.67 13.79 7.68
C LYS A 422 22.16 12.81 6.63
N ASP A 423 21.77 11.62 7.06
CA ASP A 423 21.18 10.60 6.20
C ASP A 423 19.67 10.51 6.48
N PHE A 424 18.87 10.85 5.48
CA PHE A 424 17.42 10.81 5.62
C PHE A 424 16.93 9.39 5.87
N ARG A 425 16.03 9.27 6.84
CA ARG A 425 15.37 8.05 7.31
C ARG A 425 13.89 8.34 7.49
N SER A 426 13.09 7.28 7.60
CA SER A 426 11.64 7.38 7.82
C SER A 426 11.22 8.20 9.05
N ASP A 427 12.14 8.49 9.96
CA ASP A 427 11.93 9.18 11.23
C ASP A 427 12.82 10.43 11.40
N THR A 428 13.44 10.92 10.32
CA THR A 428 14.31 12.11 10.36
C THR A 428 13.60 13.33 10.94
N LEU A 429 12.33 13.58 10.57
CA LEU A 429 11.59 14.73 11.09
C LEU A 429 11.41 14.70 12.62
N PHE A 430 11.26 13.50 13.19
CA PHE A 430 11.16 13.31 14.64
C PHE A 430 12.52 13.59 15.33
N ALA A 431 13.63 13.16 14.73
CA ALA A 431 14.98 13.48 15.22
C ALA A 431 15.29 14.99 15.12
N VAL A 432 14.87 15.63 14.03
CA VAL A 432 14.97 17.08 13.84
C VAL A 432 14.17 17.83 14.91
N THR A 433 12.95 17.36 15.21
CA THR A 433 12.13 17.95 16.26
C THR A 433 12.81 17.82 17.64
N GLU A 434 13.46 16.69 17.92
CA GLU A 434 14.22 16.50 19.16
C GLU A 434 15.44 17.45 19.26
N LEU A 435 16.16 17.69 18.17
CA LEU A 435 17.23 18.71 18.13
C LEU A 435 16.69 20.11 18.46
N LEU A 436 15.52 20.47 17.91
CA LEU A 436 14.87 21.74 18.20
C LEU A 436 14.37 21.83 19.65
N ARG A 437 13.89 20.73 20.25
CA ARG A 437 13.54 20.69 21.68
C ARG A 437 14.74 21.00 22.56
N ARG A 438 15.94 20.57 22.15
CA ARG A 438 17.24 20.82 22.80
C ARG A 438 17.85 22.18 22.47
N ASP A 439 17.09 23.08 21.86
CA ASP A 439 17.51 24.44 21.53
C ASP A 439 18.71 24.52 20.57
N VAL A 440 18.91 23.49 19.73
CA VAL A 440 19.86 23.55 18.61
C VAL A 440 19.37 24.58 17.60
N ALA A 441 20.29 25.40 17.11
CA ALA A 441 19.97 26.49 16.19
C ALA A 441 19.53 25.96 14.81
N ILE A 442 18.60 26.67 14.17
CA ILE A 442 17.97 26.27 12.91
C ILE A 442 18.99 26.17 11.78
N ASP A 443 19.92 27.13 11.71
CA ASP A 443 21.02 27.16 10.75
C ASP A 443 21.88 25.89 10.83
N VAL A 444 22.21 25.43 12.04
CA VAL A 444 22.97 24.19 12.25
C VAL A 444 22.19 22.97 11.73
N ILE A 445 20.88 22.90 11.98
CA ILE A 445 20.05 21.79 11.48
C ILE A 445 19.88 21.87 9.96
N HIS A 446 19.69 23.07 9.41
CA HIS A 446 19.60 23.32 7.98
C HIS A 446 20.88 22.90 7.27
N GLU A 447 22.07 23.23 7.80
CA GLU A 447 23.35 22.80 7.23
C GLU A 447 23.51 21.28 7.17
N ARG A 448 22.89 20.53 8.10
CA ARG A 448 22.96 19.06 8.14
C ARG A 448 21.91 18.37 7.28
N THR A 449 20.72 18.95 7.20
CA THR A 449 19.55 18.30 6.58
C THR A 449 19.20 18.89 5.22
N LEU A 450 19.53 20.16 4.98
CA LEU A 450 19.10 20.96 3.85
C LEU A 450 17.57 21.15 3.77
N ILE A 451 16.84 20.81 4.84
CA ILE A 451 15.41 21.15 4.98
C ILE A 451 15.27 22.66 5.03
N THR A 452 14.40 23.24 4.20
CA THR A 452 14.16 24.68 4.16
C THR A 452 13.85 25.25 5.55
N GLU A 453 14.51 26.35 5.92
CA GLU A 453 14.41 26.95 7.27
C GLU A 453 12.97 27.24 7.71
N LEU A 454 12.09 27.66 6.80
CA LEU A 454 10.66 27.88 7.07
C LEU A 454 9.99 26.67 7.76
N PHE A 455 10.30 25.44 7.31
CA PHE A 455 9.74 24.23 7.91
C PHE A 455 10.32 23.96 9.29
N LEU A 456 11.63 24.20 9.47
CA LEU A 456 12.30 24.08 10.77
C LEU A 456 11.77 25.12 11.77
N GLU A 457 11.49 26.34 11.33
CA GLU A 457 10.85 27.38 12.14
C GLU A 457 9.44 26.96 12.59
N SER A 458 8.66 26.37 11.68
CA SER A 458 7.32 25.83 12.02
C SER A 458 7.42 24.76 13.10
N ILE A 459 8.37 23.82 12.99
CA ILE A 459 8.58 22.77 13.98
C ILE A 459 9.08 23.37 15.31
N LYS A 460 9.93 24.39 15.25
CA LYS A 460 10.41 25.09 16.44
C LYS A 460 9.26 25.76 17.21
N LYS A 461 8.28 26.35 16.53
CA LYS A 461 7.09 26.90 17.20
C LYS A 461 6.29 25.82 17.94
N ILE A 462 6.23 24.61 17.39
CA ILE A 462 5.62 23.46 18.07
C ILE A 462 6.38 23.16 19.36
N THR A 463 7.71 23.03 19.33
CA THR A 463 8.51 22.72 20.53
C THR A 463 8.51 23.86 21.56
N GLU A 464 8.41 25.12 21.12
CA GLU A 464 8.21 26.27 22.00
C GLU A 464 6.83 26.25 22.67
N MET A 465 5.78 25.85 21.94
CA MET A 465 4.44 25.67 22.50
C MET A 465 4.42 24.53 23.54
N GLU A 466 5.12 23.41 23.30
CA GLU A 466 5.29 22.33 24.29
C GLU A 466 5.87 22.88 25.61
N LYS A 467 6.94 23.69 25.53
CA LYS A 467 7.58 24.33 26.70
C LYS A 467 6.61 25.25 27.44
N ARG A 468 5.84 26.07 26.71
CA ARG A 468 4.82 26.96 27.30
C ARG A 468 3.72 26.17 27.99
N LEU A 469 3.16 25.15 27.34
CA LEU A 469 2.10 24.30 27.89
C LEU A 469 2.56 23.62 29.18
N LYS A 470 3.76 23.04 29.18
CA LYS A 470 4.33 22.39 30.36
C LYS A 470 4.53 23.35 31.54
N ALA A 471 4.84 24.62 31.27
CA ALA A 471 5.04 25.64 32.30
C ALA A 471 3.73 26.23 32.85
N ALA A 472 2.65 26.25 32.05
CA ALA A 472 1.38 26.89 32.37
C ALA A 472 0.23 25.87 32.42
N HIS A 473 0.30 24.96 33.40
CA HIS A 473 -0.71 23.92 33.62
C HIS A 473 -2.11 24.49 33.86
N GLY A 474 -3.09 24.06 33.06
CA GLY A 474 -4.49 24.46 33.18
C GLY A 474 -4.83 25.86 32.67
N ASP A 475 -3.89 26.53 31.98
CA ASP A 475 -4.15 27.80 31.31
C ASP A 475 -5.05 27.60 30.08
N VAL A 476 -6.28 28.12 30.17
CA VAL A 476 -7.32 27.97 29.15
C VAL A 476 -7.03 28.78 27.89
N GLU A 477 -6.38 29.94 28.01
CA GLU A 477 -6.05 30.76 26.84
C GLU A 477 -4.92 30.10 26.05
N LEU A 478 -3.91 29.60 26.76
CA LEU A 478 -2.83 28.84 26.14
C LEU A 478 -3.33 27.52 25.51
N LEU A 479 -4.28 26.85 26.15
CA LEU A 479 -4.94 25.69 25.55
C LEU A 479 -5.57 26.04 24.21
N ARG A 480 -6.28 27.16 24.11
CA ARG A 480 -6.90 27.60 22.86
C ARG A 480 -5.85 27.90 21.79
N GLU A 481 -4.75 28.55 22.14
CA GLU A 481 -3.62 28.76 21.21
C GLU A 481 -3.03 27.43 20.73
N ALA A 482 -2.80 26.48 21.63
CA ALA A 482 -2.27 25.17 21.29
C ALA A 482 -3.21 24.37 20.37
N LYS A 483 -4.52 24.41 20.63
CA LYS A 483 -5.52 23.78 19.74
C LYS A 483 -5.54 24.42 18.35
N ALA A 484 -5.39 25.75 18.25
CA ALA A 484 -5.25 26.45 16.97
C ALA A 484 -3.96 26.10 16.21
N MET A 485 -2.92 25.64 16.91
CA MET A 485 -1.70 25.08 16.34
C MET A 485 -1.82 23.57 16.03
N GLY A 486 -2.93 22.92 16.37
CA GLY A 486 -3.21 21.50 16.09
C GLY A 486 -2.74 20.49 17.13
N PHE A 487 -2.35 20.93 18.33
CA PHE A 487 -2.02 20.03 19.44
C PHE A 487 -3.21 19.13 19.79
N GLY A 488 -2.97 17.81 19.83
CA GLY A 488 -3.97 16.83 20.28
C GLY A 488 -4.16 16.85 21.79
N ASP A 489 -5.34 16.44 22.26
CA ASP A 489 -5.67 16.33 23.68
C ASP A 489 -4.76 15.32 24.38
N GLN A 490 -4.33 14.26 23.66
CA GLN A 490 -3.41 13.28 24.17
C GLN A 490 -2.05 13.90 24.53
N GLU A 491 -1.45 14.69 23.63
CA GLU A 491 -0.17 15.37 23.91
C GLU A 491 -0.30 16.37 25.06
N ILE A 492 -1.38 17.17 25.07
CA ILE A 492 -1.63 18.12 26.15
C ILE A 492 -1.77 17.38 27.50
N SER A 493 -2.44 16.22 27.51
CA SER A 493 -2.61 15.39 28.70
C SER A 493 -1.25 14.91 29.25
N ILE A 494 -0.31 14.56 28.38
CA ILE A 494 1.05 14.17 28.75
C ILE A 494 1.80 15.37 29.35
N LEU A 495 1.76 16.52 28.68
CA LEU A 495 2.46 17.74 29.11
C LEU A 495 1.91 18.28 30.45
N TRP A 496 0.62 18.09 30.71
CA TRP A 496 -0.04 18.53 31.95
C TRP A 496 -0.12 17.45 33.03
N GLY A 497 0.18 16.18 32.72
CA GLY A 497 0.00 15.07 33.66
C GLY A 497 -1.48 14.83 34.03
N MET A 498 -2.39 15.08 33.08
CA MET A 498 -3.83 14.88 33.22
C MET A 498 -4.29 13.67 32.41
N LYS A 499 -5.53 13.20 32.60
CA LYS A 499 -6.13 12.22 31.67
C LYS A 499 -6.60 12.95 30.41
N GLU A 500 -6.48 12.31 29.26
CA GLU A 500 -7.00 12.84 27.98
C GLU A 500 -8.49 13.23 28.08
N THR A 501 -9.30 12.40 28.76
CA THR A 501 -10.73 12.66 28.98
C THR A 501 -11.01 13.92 29.80
N ASP A 502 -10.10 14.29 30.70
CA ASP A 502 -10.21 15.53 31.49
C ASP A 502 -9.91 16.76 30.61
N ILE A 503 -8.94 16.65 29.69
CA ILE A 503 -8.65 17.71 28.70
C ILE A 503 -9.85 17.92 27.78
N TYR A 504 -10.41 16.83 27.25
CA TYR A 504 -11.60 16.86 26.41
C TYR A 504 -12.80 17.52 27.14
N ALA A 505 -13.05 17.15 28.40
CA ALA A 505 -14.10 17.75 29.21
C ALA A 505 -13.86 19.25 29.46
N LEU A 506 -12.62 19.64 29.78
CA LEU A 506 -12.23 21.04 29.96
C LEU A 506 -12.47 21.86 28.68
N ARG A 507 -12.04 21.35 27.52
CA ARG A 507 -12.28 22.01 26.23
C ARG A 507 -13.76 22.22 25.97
N LYS A 508 -14.58 21.19 26.17
CA LYS A 508 -16.05 21.30 26.03
C LYS A 508 -16.65 22.33 26.97
N GLU A 509 -16.28 22.31 28.25
CA GLU A 509 -16.78 23.26 29.26
C GLU A 509 -16.44 24.71 28.87
N LYS A 510 -15.24 24.94 28.34
CA LYS A 510 -14.75 26.27 27.94
C LYS A 510 -15.11 26.67 26.51
N GLY A 511 -15.84 25.84 25.77
CA GLY A 511 -16.22 26.10 24.38
C GLY A 511 -15.05 26.11 23.40
N ILE A 512 -13.95 25.41 23.72
CA ILE A 512 -12.79 25.23 22.83
C ILE A 512 -13.07 24.03 21.92
N VAL A 513 -13.91 24.26 20.91
CA VAL A 513 -14.32 23.27 19.91
C VAL A 513 -13.87 23.71 18.52
N PRO A 514 -13.51 22.78 17.63
CA PRO A 514 -13.16 23.14 16.26
C PRO A 514 -14.41 23.57 15.49
N VAL A 515 -14.18 24.33 14.43
CA VAL A 515 -15.14 24.56 13.34
C VAL A 515 -14.78 23.66 12.17
N PHE A 516 -15.76 23.33 11.34
CA PHE A 516 -15.54 22.56 10.11
C PHE A 516 -15.55 23.49 8.91
N ARG A 517 -14.37 23.71 8.33
CA ARG A 517 -14.17 24.53 7.14
C ARG A 517 -14.35 23.67 5.89
N MET A 518 -14.75 24.33 4.81
CA MET A 518 -14.97 23.70 3.50
C MET A 518 -13.72 23.78 2.62
N VAL A 519 -13.41 22.70 1.92
CA VAL A 519 -12.46 22.67 0.80
C VAL A 519 -13.14 23.28 -0.43
N ASP A 520 -13.17 24.61 -0.50
CA ASP A 520 -13.67 25.39 -1.65
C ASP A 520 -12.53 26.20 -2.27
N THR A 521 -12.02 25.71 -3.39
CA THR A 521 -10.85 26.30 -4.07
C THR A 521 -11.19 27.15 -5.28
N LEU A 522 -12.45 27.14 -5.71
CA LEU A 522 -12.93 28.03 -6.77
C LEU A 522 -13.64 29.26 -6.20
N HIS A 523 -13.87 29.30 -4.88
CA HIS A 523 -14.45 30.42 -4.12
C HIS A 523 -15.77 30.92 -4.71
N THR A 524 -16.61 30.00 -5.19
CA THR A 524 -17.87 30.33 -5.87
C THR A 524 -19.05 30.46 -4.93
N GLY A 525 -18.86 30.13 -3.65
CA GLY A 525 -19.92 30.10 -2.64
C GLY A 525 -20.86 28.89 -2.77
N LYS A 526 -20.58 27.96 -3.68
CA LYS A 526 -21.31 26.69 -3.76
C LYS A 526 -20.89 25.80 -2.58
N TYR A 527 -21.88 25.25 -1.87
CA TYR A 527 -21.60 24.30 -0.81
C TYR A 527 -21.10 22.97 -1.37
N ILE A 528 -19.93 22.54 -0.93
CA ILE A 528 -19.28 21.28 -1.20
C ILE A 528 -19.07 20.60 0.15
N ALA A 529 -19.67 19.44 0.35
CA ALA A 529 -19.59 18.71 1.62
C ALA A 529 -18.25 17.97 1.78
N TYR A 530 -17.14 18.65 1.48
CA TYR A 530 -15.77 18.22 1.72
C TYR A 530 -15.18 19.13 2.79
N LEU A 531 -15.03 18.57 3.99
CA LEU A 531 -14.85 19.31 5.22
C LEU A 531 -13.57 18.88 5.95
N TYR A 532 -12.96 19.81 6.68
CA TYR A 532 -11.87 19.57 7.62
C TYR A 532 -12.06 20.44 8.88
N SER A 533 -11.57 19.96 10.01
CA SER A 533 -11.59 20.67 11.29
C SER A 533 -10.48 21.71 11.36
N SER A 534 -10.79 22.86 11.98
CA SER A 534 -9.79 23.82 12.43
C SER A 534 -10.32 24.61 13.63
N TYR A 535 -9.44 25.12 14.49
CA TYR A 535 -9.84 26.03 15.57
C TYR A 535 -9.85 27.51 15.16
N SER A 536 -9.67 27.78 13.86
CA SER A 536 -9.72 29.12 13.26
C SER A 536 -10.79 29.19 12.16
N GLY A 537 -11.33 30.39 11.93
CA GLY A 537 -12.29 30.65 10.86
C GLY A 537 -13.75 30.44 11.27
N ARG A 538 -14.61 30.18 10.28
CA ARG A 538 -16.05 29.95 10.47
C ARG A 538 -16.41 28.50 10.18
N ASN A 539 -17.51 28.03 10.78
CA ASN A 539 -18.05 26.71 10.48
C ASN A 539 -18.88 26.76 9.20
N ASP A 540 -18.42 26.06 8.17
CA ASP A 540 -19.08 25.93 6.87
C ASP A 540 -19.97 24.67 6.79
N SER A 541 -19.80 23.67 7.67
CA SER A 541 -20.64 22.47 7.66
C SER A 541 -22.11 22.79 7.99
N ILE A 542 -23.03 22.19 7.24
CA ILE A 542 -24.49 22.44 7.34
C ILE A 542 -25.17 21.21 7.95
N LEU A 543 -25.85 21.37 9.07
CA LEU A 543 -26.67 20.30 9.65
C LEU A 543 -27.97 20.12 8.87
N THR A 544 -28.31 18.86 8.58
CA THR A 544 -29.60 18.49 8.00
C THR A 544 -30.48 17.77 9.02
N GLU A 545 -31.78 17.73 8.74
CA GLU A 545 -32.81 17.00 9.52
C GLU A 545 -32.84 15.49 9.20
N LYS A 546 -32.06 15.03 8.22
CA LYS A 546 -31.98 13.60 7.91
C LYS A 546 -31.29 12.84 9.04
N LYS A 547 -31.71 11.60 9.26
CA LYS A 547 -30.99 10.66 10.12
C LYS A 547 -29.63 10.36 9.50
N LYS A 548 -28.57 10.46 10.31
CA LYS A 548 -27.19 10.31 9.84
C LYS A 548 -26.57 9.03 10.35
N ILE A 549 -25.79 8.38 9.50
CA ILE A 549 -24.93 7.26 9.86
C ILE A 549 -23.50 7.64 9.50
N VAL A 550 -22.59 7.49 10.45
CA VAL A 550 -21.16 7.70 10.23
C VAL A 550 -20.50 6.37 9.92
N VAL A 551 -19.65 6.34 8.90
CA VAL A 551 -18.75 5.22 8.61
C VAL A 551 -17.32 5.69 8.86
N LEU A 552 -16.61 4.98 9.72
CA LEU A 552 -15.18 5.21 9.95
C LEU A 552 -14.39 4.51 8.85
N GLY A 553 -13.54 5.27 8.16
CA GLY A 553 -12.67 4.75 7.11
C GLY A 553 -11.48 3.96 7.65
N ALA A 554 -10.61 3.55 6.74
CA ALA A 554 -9.48 2.69 7.06
C ALA A 554 -8.19 3.43 7.43
N GLY A 555 -8.12 4.75 7.27
CA GLY A 555 -6.85 5.47 7.45
C GLY A 555 -5.81 5.11 6.38
N PRO A 556 -4.51 5.31 6.64
CA PRO A 556 -3.45 5.03 5.67
C PRO A 556 -3.34 3.56 5.32
N ILE A 557 -3.02 3.30 4.05
CA ILE A 557 -2.66 1.95 3.59
C ILE A 557 -1.33 1.52 4.23
N ARG A 558 -1.33 0.30 4.75
CA ARG A 558 -0.15 -0.40 5.30
C ARG A 558 -0.29 -1.90 5.10
N ILE A 559 0.80 -2.64 5.25
CA ILE A 559 0.77 -4.11 5.11
C ILE A 559 -0.18 -4.72 6.15
N GLY A 560 -1.21 -5.42 5.66
CA GLY A 560 -2.29 -5.99 6.46
C GLY A 560 -3.57 -5.14 6.53
N GLN A 561 -3.51 -3.87 6.12
CA GLN A 561 -4.63 -2.92 6.08
C GLN A 561 -4.57 -2.11 4.78
N GLY A 562 -5.10 -2.68 3.70
CA GLY A 562 -5.05 -2.11 2.35
C GLY A 562 -6.39 -1.59 1.83
N VAL A 563 -6.50 -1.53 0.51
CA VAL A 563 -7.68 -1.03 -0.22
C VAL A 563 -8.93 -1.88 0.00
N GLU A 564 -8.79 -3.11 0.52
CA GLU A 564 -9.89 -4.03 0.81
C GLU A 564 -10.88 -3.45 1.85
N PHE A 565 -10.37 -2.66 2.79
CA PHE A 565 -11.19 -1.98 3.80
C PHE A 565 -11.81 -0.69 3.26
N ASP A 566 -11.12 -0.01 2.33
CA ASP A 566 -11.69 1.12 1.59
C ASP A 566 -12.89 0.67 0.75
N TYR A 567 -12.75 -0.48 0.07
CA TYR A 567 -13.83 -1.13 -0.67
C TYR A 567 -15.08 -1.32 0.20
N SER A 568 -14.90 -1.93 1.37
CA SER A 568 -16.00 -2.18 2.32
C SER A 568 -16.67 -0.88 2.77
N THR A 569 -15.87 0.17 3.02
CA THR A 569 -16.33 1.49 3.47
C THR A 569 -17.14 2.20 2.37
N VAL A 570 -16.68 2.17 1.12
CA VAL A 570 -17.39 2.78 -0.02
C VAL A 570 -18.74 2.12 -0.25
N HIS A 571 -18.81 0.79 -0.23
CA HIS A 571 -20.09 0.06 -0.34
C HIS A 571 -21.05 0.41 0.80
N ALA A 572 -20.55 0.50 2.03
CA ALA A 572 -21.36 0.87 3.18
C ALA A 572 -22.01 2.25 3.00
N VAL A 573 -21.21 3.25 2.62
CA VAL A 573 -21.70 4.61 2.35
C VAL A 573 -22.78 4.60 1.27
N GLN A 574 -22.56 3.90 0.15
CA GLN A 574 -23.57 3.80 -0.91
C GLN A 574 -24.86 3.12 -0.44
N THR A 575 -24.76 2.06 0.36
CA THR A 575 -25.92 1.36 0.94
C THR A 575 -26.69 2.25 1.92
N ILE A 576 -26.00 2.98 2.79
CA ILE A 576 -26.63 3.93 3.74
C ILE A 576 -27.44 4.99 2.98
N ARG A 577 -26.89 5.53 1.90
CA ARG A 577 -27.60 6.52 1.04
C ARG A 577 -28.84 5.92 0.40
N ARG A 578 -28.75 4.69 -0.12
CA ARG A 578 -29.90 3.96 -0.70
C ARG A 578 -30.98 3.67 0.35
N ALA A 579 -30.59 3.41 1.60
CA ALA A 579 -31.50 3.23 2.72
C ALA A 579 -32.16 4.53 3.21
N GLY A 580 -31.79 5.69 2.64
CA GLY A 580 -32.43 6.99 2.90
C GLY A 580 -31.80 7.80 4.04
N TYR A 581 -30.69 7.33 4.61
CA TYR A 581 -29.92 8.08 5.59
C TYR A 581 -28.99 9.08 4.91
N GLU A 582 -28.57 10.10 5.66
CA GLU A 582 -27.40 10.92 5.30
C GLU A 582 -26.14 10.15 5.68
N ALA A 583 -25.34 9.77 4.68
CA ALA A 583 -24.11 9.02 4.90
C ALA A 583 -22.93 9.98 5.09
N ILE A 584 -22.27 9.86 6.23
CA ILE A 584 -21.09 10.64 6.60
C ILE A 584 -19.89 9.71 6.65
N ILE A 585 -18.80 10.09 6.02
CA ILE A 585 -17.54 9.37 6.11
C ILE A 585 -16.45 10.21 6.76
N ILE A 586 -15.66 9.57 7.62
CA ILE A 586 -14.47 10.14 8.24
C ILE A 586 -13.27 9.30 7.82
N ASN A 587 -12.32 9.87 7.10
CA ASN A 587 -11.09 9.19 6.67
C ASN A 587 -10.00 10.21 6.29
N ASN A 588 -8.73 9.81 6.23
CA ASN A 588 -7.59 10.71 6.00
C ASN A 588 -6.58 10.23 4.94
N ASN A 589 -6.95 9.21 4.16
CA ASN A 589 -6.08 8.66 3.13
C ASN A 589 -6.36 9.32 1.76
N PRO A 590 -5.41 10.07 1.18
CA PRO A 590 -5.63 10.79 -0.07
C PRO A 590 -5.71 9.89 -1.31
N GLU A 591 -5.24 8.65 -1.24
CA GLU A 591 -5.20 7.71 -2.38
C GLU A 591 -6.57 7.06 -2.67
N THR A 592 -7.54 7.21 -1.77
CA THR A 592 -8.73 6.35 -1.73
C THR A 592 -9.98 6.92 -2.41
N VAL A 593 -10.89 6.01 -2.79
CA VAL A 593 -12.23 6.36 -3.32
C VAL A 593 -13.13 6.84 -2.19
N SER A 594 -12.95 6.35 -0.97
CA SER A 594 -13.75 6.77 0.17
C SER A 594 -13.54 8.26 0.53
N THR A 595 -12.36 8.82 0.31
CA THR A 595 -12.08 10.26 0.44
C THR A 595 -12.40 11.06 -0.83
N ASP A 596 -13.17 10.51 -1.77
CA ASP A 596 -13.81 11.29 -2.81
C ASP A 596 -15.09 11.94 -2.27
N TYR A 597 -15.19 13.26 -2.36
CA TYR A 597 -16.34 14.00 -1.83
C TYR A 597 -17.67 13.65 -2.54
N THR A 598 -17.63 12.96 -3.68
CA THR A 598 -18.83 12.48 -4.39
C THR A 598 -19.35 11.13 -3.87
N THR A 599 -18.55 10.41 -3.08
CA THR A 599 -18.89 9.09 -2.53
C THR A 599 -19.99 9.19 -1.47
N ALA A 600 -19.85 10.12 -0.52
CA ALA A 600 -20.74 10.32 0.61
C ALA A 600 -21.61 11.58 0.46
N ASP A 601 -22.60 11.75 1.35
CA ASP A 601 -23.31 13.02 1.46
C ASP A 601 -22.45 14.09 2.16
N LYS A 602 -21.58 13.64 3.09
CA LYS A 602 -20.50 14.47 3.68
C LYS A 602 -19.22 13.67 3.87
N LEU A 603 -18.10 14.28 3.49
CA LEU A 603 -16.75 13.80 3.74
C LEU A 603 -16.06 14.72 4.77
N TYR A 604 -15.62 14.12 5.87
CA TYR A 604 -14.69 14.73 6.81
C TYR A 604 -13.31 14.14 6.61
N PHE A 605 -12.38 14.96 6.13
CA PHE A 605 -11.00 14.55 5.91
C PHE A 605 -10.18 14.81 7.17
N GLU A 606 -10.33 13.91 8.14
CA GLU A 606 -9.85 14.09 9.51
C GLU A 606 -9.09 12.87 10.04
N PRO A 607 -8.15 13.07 10.98
CA PRO A 607 -7.50 11.97 11.67
C PRO A 607 -8.52 11.04 12.34
N LEU A 608 -8.22 9.74 12.31
CA LEU A 608 -9.05 8.72 12.95
C LEU A 608 -8.61 8.53 14.41
N THR A 609 -8.79 9.58 15.23
CA THR A 609 -8.53 9.55 16.66
C THR A 609 -9.83 9.74 17.46
N PRO A 610 -9.88 9.31 18.75
CA PRO A 610 -11.06 9.57 19.59
C PRO A 610 -11.42 11.06 19.66
N GLU A 611 -10.43 11.94 19.68
CA GLU A 611 -10.66 13.39 19.74
C GLU A 611 -11.32 13.92 18.46
N ASP A 612 -10.69 13.68 17.31
CA ASP A 612 -11.08 14.26 16.03
C ASP A 612 -12.45 13.71 15.58
N VAL A 613 -12.69 12.41 15.81
CA VAL A 613 -13.99 11.77 15.53
C VAL A 613 -15.09 12.28 16.46
N MET A 614 -14.81 12.47 17.74
CA MET A 614 -15.81 13.03 18.67
C MET A 614 -16.21 14.45 18.32
N ALA A 615 -15.28 15.29 17.85
CA ALA A 615 -15.60 16.63 17.40
C ALA A 615 -16.68 16.62 16.30
N ILE A 616 -16.58 15.66 15.36
CA ILE A 616 -17.56 15.49 14.28
C ILE A 616 -18.89 14.95 14.83
N ILE A 617 -18.83 13.93 15.69
CA ILE A 617 -20.03 13.30 16.27
C ILE A 617 -20.83 14.31 17.11
N ASP A 618 -20.16 15.15 17.89
CA ASP A 618 -20.80 16.17 18.72
C ASP A 618 -21.56 17.21 17.87
N PHE A 619 -21.01 17.52 16.70
CA PHE A 619 -21.61 18.45 15.75
C PHE A 619 -22.75 17.79 14.96
N GLU A 620 -22.49 16.66 14.31
CA GLU A 620 -23.43 16.00 13.40
C GLU A 620 -24.57 15.26 14.11
N LYS A 621 -24.30 14.76 15.33
CA LYS A 621 -25.22 13.97 16.16
C LYS A 621 -25.83 12.78 15.40
N PRO A 622 -25.00 11.84 14.93
CA PRO A 622 -25.48 10.69 14.16
C PRO A 622 -26.32 9.71 15.00
N GLU A 623 -27.17 8.94 14.32
CA GLU A 623 -27.97 7.86 14.92
C GLU A 623 -27.12 6.64 15.26
N GLY A 624 -26.00 6.45 14.56
CA GLY A 624 -25.03 5.41 14.84
C GLY A 624 -23.72 5.57 14.06
N VAL A 625 -22.68 4.89 14.55
CA VAL A 625 -21.35 4.85 13.94
C VAL A 625 -20.99 3.40 13.61
N ILE A 626 -20.54 3.15 12.38
CA ILE A 626 -20.04 1.85 11.92
C ILE A 626 -18.52 1.85 12.02
N ALA A 627 -17.98 0.96 12.86
CA ALA A 627 -16.54 0.75 13.04
C ALA A 627 -16.04 -0.55 12.40
N SER A 628 -16.92 -1.52 12.16
CA SER A 628 -16.56 -2.89 11.76
C SER A 628 -16.16 -3.07 10.29
N LEU A 629 -16.14 -2.00 9.49
CA LEU A 629 -15.83 -2.08 8.05
C LEU A 629 -14.52 -1.38 7.66
N GLY A 630 -13.99 -0.50 8.50
CA GLY A 630 -12.76 0.28 8.27
C GLY A 630 -11.46 -0.39 8.74
N GLY A 631 -11.45 -1.71 8.92
CA GLY A 631 -10.25 -2.41 9.41
C GLY A 631 -9.87 -2.05 10.85
N GLN A 632 -8.59 -2.22 11.23
CA GLN A 632 -8.21 -2.11 12.64
C GLN A 632 -8.32 -0.69 13.19
N THR A 633 -7.94 0.32 12.40
CA THR A 633 -7.99 1.72 12.85
C THR A 633 -9.40 2.09 13.30
N ALA A 634 -10.43 1.71 12.55
CA ALA A 634 -11.82 1.92 12.93
C ALA A 634 -12.23 1.10 14.16
N ILE A 635 -11.83 -0.17 14.25
CA ILE A 635 -12.12 -1.04 15.41
C ILE A 635 -11.55 -0.47 16.71
N ASN A 636 -10.30 -0.01 16.70
CA ASN A 636 -9.64 0.56 17.87
C ASN A 636 -10.33 1.82 18.41
N LEU A 637 -11.17 2.47 17.60
CA LEU A 637 -11.96 3.63 18.02
C LEU A 637 -13.30 3.25 18.65
N ALA A 638 -13.80 2.02 18.45
CA ALA A 638 -15.15 1.65 18.85
C ALA A 638 -15.37 1.80 20.37
N GLU A 639 -14.47 1.25 21.19
CA GLU A 639 -14.56 1.34 22.66
C GLU A 639 -14.37 2.79 23.16
N PRO A 640 -13.30 3.53 22.80
CA PRO A 640 -13.15 4.93 23.21
C PRO A 640 -14.34 5.83 22.85
N LEU A 641 -14.99 5.59 21.71
CA LEU A 641 -16.18 6.32 21.30
C LEU A 641 -17.41 5.89 22.12
N MET A 642 -17.61 4.59 22.33
CA MET A 642 -18.71 4.06 23.15
C MET A 642 -18.68 4.61 24.58
N GLU A 643 -17.50 4.64 25.21
CA GLU A 643 -17.30 5.22 26.54
C GLU A 643 -17.67 6.70 26.62
N ARG A 644 -17.58 7.42 25.49
CA ARG A 644 -17.96 8.83 25.35
C ARG A 644 -19.42 9.03 24.92
N GLY A 645 -20.22 7.96 24.95
CA GLY A 645 -21.67 7.99 24.70
C GLY A 645 -22.08 7.80 23.24
N VAL A 646 -21.15 7.39 22.37
CA VAL A 646 -21.44 7.12 20.96
C VAL A 646 -22.12 5.77 20.81
N LYS A 647 -23.19 5.72 20.01
CA LYS A 647 -23.84 4.46 19.65
C LYS A 647 -23.09 3.79 18.50
N ILE A 648 -22.27 2.80 18.83
CA ILE A 648 -21.71 1.87 17.83
C ILE A 648 -22.85 0.96 17.33
N ILE A 649 -23.02 0.86 16.02
CA ILE A 649 -24.05 0.00 15.39
C ILE A 649 -23.38 -1.11 14.57
N GLY A 650 -24.07 -2.26 14.48
CA GLY A 650 -23.48 -3.51 14.02
C GLY A 650 -22.92 -4.30 15.19
N THR A 651 -21.83 -5.03 14.97
CA THR A 651 -21.11 -5.74 16.02
C THR A 651 -20.61 -4.76 17.08
N ASP A 652 -21.04 -4.95 18.33
CA ASP A 652 -20.73 -4.06 19.46
C ASP A 652 -19.35 -4.34 20.07
N CYS A 653 -18.90 -3.46 20.96
CA CYS A 653 -17.61 -3.59 21.64
C CYS A 653 -17.51 -4.87 22.47
N ASP A 654 -18.60 -5.31 23.08
CA ASP A 654 -18.63 -6.56 23.86
C ASP A 654 -18.40 -7.79 22.97
N ALA A 655 -18.98 -7.81 21.75
CA ALA A 655 -18.76 -8.85 20.76
C ALA A 655 -17.34 -8.80 20.18
N ILE A 656 -16.79 -7.60 19.98
CA ILE A 656 -15.40 -7.43 19.56
C ILE A 656 -14.45 -8.01 20.62
N GLU A 657 -14.62 -7.62 21.89
CA GLU A 657 -13.82 -8.13 23.01
C GLU A 657 -13.96 -9.66 23.16
N ARG A 658 -15.17 -10.19 23.01
CA ARG A 658 -15.43 -11.65 23.04
C ARG A 658 -14.64 -12.42 21.97
N ALA A 659 -14.35 -11.83 20.83
CA ALA A 659 -13.63 -12.48 19.74
C ALA A 659 -12.11 -12.22 19.77
N GLU A 660 -11.69 -10.99 20.08
CA GLU A 660 -10.27 -10.60 20.06
C GLU A 660 -9.53 -10.96 21.35
N ASN A 661 -10.22 -10.97 22.50
CA ASN A 661 -9.64 -11.40 23.77
C ASN A 661 -9.61 -12.92 23.87
N ARG A 662 -8.42 -13.48 24.08
CA ARG A 662 -8.21 -14.93 24.12
C ARG A 662 -9.02 -15.61 25.22
N ASP A 663 -8.98 -15.13 26.47
CA ASP A 663 -9.67 -15.77 27.59
C ASP A 663 -11.19 -15.78 27.39
N SER A 664 -11.73 -14.70 26.81
CA SER A 664 -13.15 -14.62 26.44
C SER A 664 -13.48 -15.57 25.30
N PHE A 665 -12.61 -15.63 24.28
CA PHE A 665 -12.79 -16.49 23.13
C PHE A 665 -12.72 -17.98 23.50
N GLU A 666 -11.79 -18.40 24.36
CA GLU A 666 -11.68 -19.78 24.82
C GLU A 666 -12.95 -20.23 25.56
N LYS A 667 -13.52 -19.37 26.42
CA LYS A 667 -14.79 -19.66 27.10
C LYS A 667 -15.93 -19.86 26.11
N ILE A 668 -16.01 -19.03 25.08
CA ILE A 668 -17.03 -19.17 24.03
C ILE A 668 -16.88 -20.49 23.28
N LEU A 669 -15.65 -20.87 22.94
CA LEU A 669 -15.41 -22.14 22.26
C LEU A 669 -15.80 -23.34 23.15
N GLU A 670 -15.53 -23.30 24.45
CA GLU A 670 -15.99 -24.31 25.41
C GLU A 670 -17.53 -24.38 25.49
N GLU A 671 -18.19 -23.24 25.67
CA GLU A 671 -19.65 -23.14 25.72
C GLU A 671 -20.31 -23.68 24.45
N LEU A 672 -19.73 -23.38 23.28
CA LEU A 672 -20.23 -23.82 21.98
C LEU A 672 -19.83 -25.26 21.62
N ASN A 673 -19.06 -25.93 22.48
CA ASN A 673 -18.48 -27.26 22.27
C ASN A 673 -17.70 -27.34 20.96
N ILE A 674 -16.79 -26.38 20.75
CA ILE A 674 -15.89 -26.33 19.60
C ILE A 674 -14.46 -26.67 20.06
N PRO A 675 -13.79 -27.65 19.42
CA PRO A 675 -12.43 -28.06 19.80
C PRO A 675 -11.42 -26.91 19.63
N GLN A 676 -10.48 -26.82 20.58
CA GLN A 676 -9.41 -25.83 20.57
C GLN A 676 -8.04 -26.51 20.42
N PRO A 677 -7.07 -25.86 19.76
CA PRO A 677 -5.67 -26.23 19.89
C PRO A 677 -5.23 -26.17 21.35
N GLN A 678 -4.33 -27.08 21.76
CA GLN A 678 -3.71 -26.98 23.09
C GLN A 678 -2.79 -25.76 23.14
N GLY A 679 -2.95 -24.90 24.14
CA GLY A 679 -2.15 -23.69 24.30
C GLY A 679 -2.12 -23.18 25.73
N ARG A 680 -1.19 -22.28 26.04
CA ARG A 680 -1.12 -21.58 27.34
C ARG A 680 -0.54 -20.16 27.17
N ALA A 681 -1.15 -19.20 27.85
CA ALA A 681 -0.61 -17.85 28.03
C ALA A 681 0.49 -17.84 29.11
N VAL A 682 1.63 -17.23 28.79
CA VAL A 682 2.79 -17.15 29.66
C VAL A 682 3.36 -15.73 29.68
N THR A 683 3.76 -15.26 30.85
CA THR A 683 4.41 -13.94 31.04
C THR A 683 5.89 -14.07 31.42
N ARG A 684 6.36 -15.29 31.67
CA ARG A 684 7.75 -15.59 32.04
C ARG A 684 8.34 -16.64 31.13
N ILE A 685 9.62 -16.50 30.83
CA ILE A 685 10.37 -17.43 29.95
C ILE A 685 10.23 -18.88 30.44
N GLU A 686 10.44 -19.14 31.72
CA GLU A 686 10.39 -20.51 32.27
C GLU A 686 8.99 -21.13 32.21
N ASP A 687 7.93 -20.32 32.34
CA ASP A 687 6.55 -20.79 32.19
C ASP A 687 6.27 -21.18 30.74
N GLY A 688 6.83 -20.43 29.78
CA GLY A 688 6.79 -20.74 28.36
C GLY A 688 7.49 -22.04 28.00
N VAL A 689 8.71 -22.25 28.53
CA VAL A 689 9.46 -23.49 28.33
C VAL A 689 8.70 -24.70 28.90
N LYS A 690 8.12 -24.55 30.09
CA LYS A 690 7.30 -25.61 30.69
C LYS A 690 6.05 -25.90 29.86
N ALA A 691 5.34 -24.87 29.39
CA ALA A 691 4.17 -25.02 28.53
C ALA A 691 4.52 -25.74 27.23
N ALA A 692 5.60 -25.35 26.56
CA ALA A 692 6.05 -26.01 25.33
C ALA A 692 6.49 -27.47 25.57
N GLY A 693 7.09 -27.77 26.73
CA GLY A 693 7.42 -29.14 27.13
C GLY A 693 6.18 -30.03 27.35
N GLU A 694 5.09 -29.46 27.87
CA GLU A 694 3.80 -30.14 28.04
C GLU A 694 3.06 -30.35 26.71
N ILE A 695 3.06 -29.33 25.84
CA ILE A 695 2.38 -29.33 24.52
C ILE A 695 3.16 -30.15 23.46
N GLY A 696 4.48 -30.14 23.57
CA GLY A 696 5.42 -30.77 22.65
C GLY A 696 5.72 -29.93 21.40
N TYR A 697 7.00 -29.86 21.04
CA TYR A 697 7.48 -29.13 19.85
C TYR A 697 7.07 -29.80 18.53
N PRO A 698 7.02 -29.04 17.40
CA PRO A 698 7.13 -27.58 17.35
C PRO A 698 5.90 -26.89 17.96
N VAL A 699 6.10 -25.66 18.44
CA VAL A 699 5.05 -24.79 18.99
C VAL A 699 4.97 -23.48 18.20
N LEU A 700 3.78 -22.89 18.13
CA LEU A 700 3.55 -21.55 17.61
C LEU A 700 3.59 -20.57 18.78
N VAL A 701 4.41 -19.54 18.68
CA VAL A 701 4.49 -18.48 19.68
C VAL A 701 4.02 -17.16 19.09
N ARG A 702 3.20 -16.43 19.86
CA ARG A 702 2.64 -15.14 19.41
C ARG A 702 2.37 -14.19 20.58
N PRO A 703 2.57 -12.87 20.40
CA PRO A 703 2.10 -11.87 21.36
C PRO A 703 0.57 -11.80 21.37
N SER A 704 -0.01 -11.33 22.48
CA SER A 704 -1.44 -11.02 22.55
C SER A 704 -1.74 -9.66 21.86
N PHE A 705 -2.93 -9.51 21.25
CA PHE A 705 -3.43 -8.27 20.62
C PHE A 705 -2.59 -7.73 19.45
N VAL A 706 -2.30 -8.56 18.44
CA VAL A 706 -1.56 -8.17 17.23
C VAL A 706 -2.25 -8.63 15.94
N LEU A 707 -2.09 -7.87 14.86
CA LEU A 707 -2.63 -8.19 13.53
C LEU A 707 -1.53 -8.54 12.54
N GLY A 708 -1.93 -9.23 11.46
CA GLY A 708 -1.04 -9.56 10.36
C GLY A 708 0.10 -10.48 10.79
N GLY A 709 -0.13 -11.25 11.86
CA GLY A 709 0.82 -12.15 12.49
C GLY A 709 2.10 -11.50 13.03
N ARG A 710 2.02 -10.24 13.48
CA ARG A 710 3.20 -9.49 13.95
C ARG A 710 3.94 -10.27 15.05
N ALA A 711 5.25 -10.44 14.85
CA ALA A 711 6.14 -11.19 15.73
C ALA A 711 5.70 -12.66 16.01
N MET A 712 4.86 -13.27 15.17
CA MET A 712 4.51 -14.69 15.31
C MET A 712 5.63 -15.58 14.75
N GLN A 713 6.03 -16.62 15.50
CA GLN A 713 7.09 -17.54 15.09
C GLN A 713 6.73 -19.00 15.36
N ILE A 714 7.23 -19.90 14.49
CA ILE A 714 7.19 -21.34 14.74
C ILE A 714 8.54 -21.73 15.33
N VAL A 715 8.50 -22.34 16.51
CA VAL A 715 9.67 -22.69 17.29
C VAL A 715 9.81 -24.21 17.35
N GLY A 716 10.99 -24.71 16.98
CA GLY A 716 11.27 -26.15 16.86
C GLY A 716 11.84 -26.80 18.12
N ASP A 717 12.44 -26.03 19.02
CA ASP A 717 13.10 -26.53 20.23
C ASP A 717 13.15 -25.48 21.36
N GLU A 718 13.65 -25.90 22.53
CA GLU A 718 13.73 -25.04 23.72
C GLU A 718 14.70 -23.86 23.56
N GLU A 719 15.82 -24.04 22.87
CA GLU A 719 16.83 -22.99 22.70
C GLU A 719 16.23 -21.83 21.91
N GLN A 720 15.55 -22.16 20.81
CA GLN A 720 14.81 -21.21 19.99
C GLN A 720 13.69 -20.52 20.78
N LEU A 721 12.94 -21.26 21.61
CA LEU A 721 11.88 -20.69 22.43
C LEU A 721 12.42 -19.63 23.41
N ARG A 722 13.53 -19.94 24.07
CA ARG A 722 14.18 -19.02 25.01
C ARG A 722 14.67 -17.77 24.30
N HIS A 723 15.22 -17.90 23.10
CA HIS A 723 15.63 -16.75 22.29
C HIS A 723 14.43 -15.84 21.96
N TYR A 724 13.36 -16.43 21.42
CA TYR A 724 12.14 -15.70 21.11
C TYR A 724 11.55 -14.98 22.33
N LEU A 725 11.38 -15.68 23.46
CA LEU A 725 10.75 -15.10 24.65
C LEU A 725 11.59 -13.98 25.27
N ARG A 726 12.92 -13.99 25.15
CA ARG A 726 13.75 -12.85 25.58
C ARG A 726 13.43 -11.60 24.77
N THR A 727 13.42 -11.73 23.45
CA THR A 727 13.14 -10.61 22.55
C THR A 727 11.69 -10.14 22.66
N ALA A 728 10.73 -11.05 22.80
CA ALA A 728 9.31 -10.71 22.87
C ALA A 728 8.91 -10.04 24.19
N VAL A 729 9.45 -10.51 25.33
CA VAL A 729 9.14 -9.94 26.66
C VAL A 729 9.77 -8.56 26.86
N GLU A 730 10.88 -8.26 26.17
CA GLU A 730 11.50 -6.92 26.17
C GLU A 730 10.65 -5.87 25.43
N ILE A 731 9.75 -6.29 24.52
CA ILE A 731 8.92 -5.38 23.70
C ILE A 731 7.70 -4.86 24.47
N ASP A 732 7.11 -5.67 25.37
CA ASP A 732 5.94 -5.27 26.16
C ASP A 732 5.80 -6.16 27.42
N ALA A 733 6.31 -5.69 28.56
CA ALA A 733 6.37 -6.48 29.80
C ALA A 733 5.00 -6.80 30.40
N ASP A 734 3.96 -6.06 30.02
CA ASP A 734 2.61 -6.17 30.58
C ASP A 734 1.70 -7.11 29.76
N LYS A 735 2.15 -7.62 28.60
CA LYS A 735 1.34 -8.49 27.73
C LYS A 735 1.83 -9.94 27.71
N PRO A 736 0.92 -10.93 27.89
CA PRO A 736 1.29 -12.35 27.82
C PRO A 736 1.62 -12.79 26.40
N VAL A 737 2.56 -13.74 26.29
CA VAL A 737 2.87 -14.49 25.07
C VAL A 737 2.09 -15.80 25.09
N LEU A 738 1.48 -16.16 23.97
CA LEU A 738 0.77 -17.42 23.81
C LEU A 738 1.71 -18.47 23.22
N VAL A 739 1.76 -19.65 23.84
CA VAL A 739 2.46 -20.84 23.36
C VAL A 739 1.42 -21.88 22.98
N ASP A 740 1.19 -22.03 21.68
CA ASP A 740 0.17 -22.90 21.10
C ASP A 740 0.79 -24.11 20.41
N LYS A 741 0.08 -25.24 20.35
CA LYS A 741 0.49 -26.38 19.53
C LYS A 741 0.52 -25.96 18.07
N TYR A 742 1.66 -26.13 17.41
CA TYR A 742 1.70 -26.00 15.96
C TYR A 742 0.99 -27.20 15.31
N ILE A 743 -0.14 -26.92 14.66
CA ILE A 743 -0.91 -27.90 13.91
C ILE A 743 -0.56 -27.73 12.43
N ARG A 744 0.08 -28.75 11.84
CA ARG A 744 0.32 -28.82 10.40
C ARG A 744 -0.97 -29.26 9.70
N GLY A 745 -1.52 -28.43 8.84
CA GLY A 745 -2.75 -28.73 8.11
C GLY A 745 -2.99 -27.77 6.95
N LYS A 746 -4.11 -27.98 6.27
CA LYS A 746 -4.62 -27.02 5.26
C LYS A 746 -5.30 -25.88 5.99
N GLU A 747 -5.11 -24.66 5.49
CA GLU A 747 -5.79 -23.50 6.04
C GLU A 747 -7.02 -23.16 5.18
N VAL A 748 -8.12 -22.84 5.85
CA VAL A 748 -9.41 -22.55 5.23
C VAL A 748 -9.97 -21.28 5.85
N GLU A 749 -10.47 -20.38 5.02
CA GLU A 749 -10.99 -19.09 5.44
C GLU A 749 -12.45 -18.92 5.01
N VAL A 750 -13.26 -18.32 5.87
CA VAL A 750 -14.68 -18.05 5.63
C VAL A 750 -15.00 -16.63 6.03
N ASP A 751 -15.55 -15.86 5.11
CA ASP A 751 -16.31 -14.64 5.44
C ASP A 751 -17.78 -14.99 5.60
N ALA A 752 -18.42 -14.46 6.63
CA ALA A 752 -19.81 -14.70 6.93
C ALA A 752 -20.51 -13.43 7.40
N ILE A 753 -21.84 -13.41 7.28
CA ILE A 753 -22.69 -12.31 7.75
C ILE A 753 -23.69 -12.88 8.74
N CYS A 754 -23.82 -12.25 9.89
CA CYS A 754 -24.79 -12.62 10.94
C CYS A 754 -25.71 -11.44 11.21
N ASP A 755 -27.02 -11.66 11.30
CA ASP A 755 -28.01 -10.63 11.70
C ASP A 755 -28.47 -10.75 13.16
N GLY A 756 -27.71 -11.50 13.96
CA GLY A 756 -28.04 -11.88 15.33
C GLY A 756 -28.98 -13.08 15.45
N ARG A 757 -29.49 -13.63 14.34
CA ARG A 757 -30.41 -14.80 14.34
C ARG A 757 -30.05 -15.84 13.29
N ASP A 758 -29.82 -15.38 12.07
CA ASP A 758 -29.43 -16.17 10.92
C ASP A 758 -28.00 -15.81 10.50
N VAL A 759 -27.34 -16.76 9.84
CA VAL A 759 -25.98 -16.61 9.33
C VAL A 759 -25.98 -16.96 7.86
N PHE A 760 -25.27 -16.18 7.06
CA PHE A 760 -25.05 -16.39 5.65
C PHE A 760 -23.55 -16.52 5.35
N VAL A 761 -23.17 -17.62 4.71
CA VAL A 761 -21.82 -17.89 4.23
C VAL A 761 -21.86 -17.95 2.71
N PRO A 762 -21.33 -16.95 1.98
CA PRO A 762 -21.35 -16.90 0.51
C PRO A 762 -20.42 -17.92 -0.15
N GLY A 763 -19.35 -18.34 0.54
CA GLY A 763 -18.32 -19.22 0.00
C GLY A 763 -17.29 -19.62 1.05
N ILE A 764 -16.62 -20.76 0.82
CA ILE A 764 -15.50 -21.24 1.64
C ILE A 764 -14.24 -21.19 0.76
N MET A 765 -13.17 -20.58 1.26
CA MET A 765 -11.90 -20.42 0.57
C MET A 765 -10.85 -21.37 1.15
N GLU A 766 -10.11 -22.06 0.29
CA GLU A 766 -9.01 -22.96 0.70
C GLU A 766 -7.67 -22.36 0.28
N LEU A 767 -6.71 -22.31 1.21
CA LEU A 767 -5.36 -21.82 0.92
C LEU A 767 -4.50 -22.94 0.29
N VAL A 768 -3.62 -22.57 -0.64
CA VAL A 768 -2.65 -23.50 -1.25
C VAL A 768 -1.55 -23.85 -0.26
N GLU A 769 -0.97 -22.83 0.37
CA GLU A 769 0.02 -22.98 1.41
C GLU A 769 -0.60 -23.61 2.67
N ARG A 770 0.14 -24.55 3.27
CA ARG A 770 -0.21 -25.10 4.60
C ARG A 770 -0.05 -24.05 5.69
N THR A 771 -0.61 -24.37 6.86
CA THR A 771 -0.45 -23.57 8.09
C THR A 771 1.01 -23.22 8.36
N GLY A 772 1.23 -22.01 8.85
CA GLY A 772 2.57 -21.46 9.09
C GLY A 772 3.02 -20.41 8.08
N ILE A 773 2.24 -20.17 7.02
CA ILE A 773 2.31 -18.97 6.18
C ILE A 773 1.04 -18.18 6.43
N HIS A 774 1.16 -16.88 6.65
CA HIS A 774 0.01 -16.04 6.95
C HIS A 774 -1.04 -16.07 5.81
N SER A 775 -2.33 -16.05 6.14
CA SER A 775 -3.44 -16.07 5.15
C SER A 775 -3.32 -14.98 4.08
N GLY A 776 -2.93 -13.77 4.50
CA GLY A 776 -2.65 -12.64 3.59
C GLY A 776 -1.54 -12.90 2.56
N ASP A 777 -0.58 -13.77 2.86
CA ASP A 777 0.57 -14.12 1.99
C ASP A 777 0.38 -15.47 1.28
N SER A 778 -0.81 -16.04 1.35
CA SER A 778 -1.15 -17.33 0.75
C SER A 778 -2.02 -17.16 -0.49
N ILE A 779 -1.88 -18.10 -1.43
CA ILE A 779 -2.79 -18.24 -2.57
C ILE A 779 -4.09 -18.81 -2.05
N SER A 780 -5.20 -18.12 -2.31
CA SER A 780 -6.54 -18.51 -1.85
C SER A 780 -7.42 -18.92 -3.01
N VAL A 781 -8.15 -20.03 -2.88
CA VAL A 781 -8.95 -20.64 -3.95
C VAL A 781 -10.42 -20.77 -3.52
N TYR A 782 -11.31 -20.25 -4.36
CA TYR A 782 -12.76 -20.47 -4.27
C TYR A 782 -13.31 -21.09 -5.57
N PRO A 783 -14.20 -22.10 -5.49
CA PRO A 783 -14.49 -22.89 -4.30
C PRO A 783 -13.29 -23.73 -3.86
N THR A 784 -13.35 -24.29 -2.65
CA THR A 784 -12.32 -25.18 -2.12
C THR A 784 -12.05 -26.36 -3.07
N PHE A 785 -10.79 -26.74 -3.23
CA PHE A 785 -10.37 -27.71 -4.26
C PHE A 785 -10.03 -29.10 -3.70
N SER A 786 -9.81 -29.25 -2.39
CA SER A 786 -9.36 -30.53 -1.84
C SER A 786 -9.97 -30.95 -0.49
N ILE A 787 -10.66 -30.07 0.23
CA ILE A 787 -11.37 -30.47 1.46
C ILE A 787 -12.68 -31.22 1.17
N SER A 788 -13.06 -32.14 2.06
CA SER A 788 -14.27 -32.95 1.89
C SER A 788 -15.55 -32.23 2.30
N ASN A 789 -16.70 -32.72 1.82
CA ASN A 789 -18.02 -32.20 2.21
C ASN A 789 -18.29 -32.35 3.73
N LYS A 790 -17.68 -33.33 4.39
CA LYS A 790 -17.74 -33.49 5.85
C LYS A 790 -17.09 -32.29 6.54
N VAL A 791 -15.89 -31.93 6.13
CA VAL A 791 -15.15 -30.76 6.64
C VAL A 791 -15.94 -29.47 6.38
N LYS A 792 -16.46 -29.27 5.16
CA LYS A 792 -17.33 -28.12 4.84
C LYS A 792 -18.53 -28.03 5.80
N GLY A 793 -19.19 -29.15 6.07
CA GLY A 793 -20.31 -29.20 7.00
C GLY A 793 -19.95 -28.78 8.43
N ILE A 794 -18.77 -29.19 8.92
CA ILE A 794 -18.25 -28.78 10.24
C ILE A 794 -17.95 -27.28 10.26
N ILE A 795 -17.28 -26.76 9.23
CA ILE A 795 -16.95 -25.33 9.09
C ILE A 795 -18.22 -24.48 9.12
N LEU A 796 -19.25 -24.86 8.37
CA LEU A 796 -20.53 -24.14 8.34
C LEU A 796 -21.26 -24.18 9.70
N GLN A 797 -21.19 -25.31 10.40
CA GLN A 797 -21.74 -25.43 11.75
C GLN A 797 -21.00 -24.51 12.74
N TYR A 798 -19.68 -24.46 12.68
CA TYR A 798 -18.88 -23.58 13.52
C TYR A 798 -19.14 -22.12 13.18
N ALA A 799 -19.16 -21.75 11.90
CA ALA A 799 -19.47 -20.39 11.48
C ALA A 799 -20.81 -19.91 12.04
N LYS A 800 -21.86 -20.73 11.95
CA LYS A 800 -23.17 -20.42 12.52
C LYS A 800 -23.14 -20.27 14.04
N LYS A 801 -22.52 -21.22 14.75
CA LYS A 801 -22.41 -21.20 16.21
C LYS A 801 -21.66 -19.96 16.70
N LEU A 802 -20.54 -19.63 16.06
CA LEU A 802 -19.69 -18.50 16.41
C LEU A 802 -20.38 -17.17 16.16
N GLY A 803 -21.00 -16.98 14.99
CA GLY A 803 -21.71 -15.74 14.67
C GLY A 803 -22.76 -15.40 15.73
N LEU A 804 -23.54 -16.39 16.17
CA LEU A 804 -24.56 -16.21 17.20
C LEU A 804 -23.98 -16.13 18.62
N GLY A 805 -23.02 -16.99 18.96
CA GLY A 805 -22.43 -17.07 20.30
C GLY A 805 -21.56 -15.85 20.65
N ILE A 806 -20.86 -15.29 19.67
CA ILE A 806 -20.09 -14.04 19.84
C ILE A 806 -21.03 -12.83 19.83
N GLY A 807 -22.22 -12.92 19.24
CA GLY A 807 -23.15 -11.78 19.12
C GLY A 807 -22.82 -10.86 17.94
N ILE A 808 -22.41 -11.44 16.81
CA ILE A 808 -22.09 -10.68 15.61
C ILE A 808 -23.34 -10.09 14.96
N ILE A 809 -23.26 -8.81 14.53
CA ILE A 809 -24.25 -8.14 13.69
C ILE A 809 -23.51 -7.45 12.53
N GLY A 810 -23.52 -8.09 11.36
CA GLY A 810 -22.76 -7.67 10.19
C GLY A 810 -21.72 -8.71 9.77
N LEU A 811 -20.60 -8.25 9.21
CA LEU A 811 -19.52 -9.11 8.71
C LEU A 811 -18.62 -9.62 9.83
N TYR A 812 -18.17 -10.85 9.65
CA TYR A 812 -17.10 -11.46 10.42
C TYR A 812 -16.38 -12.51 9.57
N ASN A 813 -15.14 -12.79 9.94
CA ASN A 813 -14.27 -13.73 9.25
C ASN A 813 -13.74 -14.78 10.22
N ILE A 814 -13.55 -16.00 9.73
CA ILE A 814 -13.08 -17.13 10.53
C ILE A 814 -12.00 -17.87 9.75
N GLN A 815 -10.90 -18.15 10.43
CA GLN A 815 -9.80 -18.94 9.89
C GLN A 815 -9.73 -20.30 10.60
N PHE A 816 -9.58 -21.35 9.81
CA PHE A 816 -9.58 -22.74 10.26
C PHE A 816 -8.33 -23.48 9.81
N ILE A 817 -7.94 -24.48 10.61
CA ILE A 817 -6.96 -25.51 10.23
C ILE A 817 -7.70 -26.82 10.05
N VAL A 818 -7.45 -27.49 8.92
CA VAL A 818 -7.91 -28.85 8.64
C VAL A 818 -6.69 -29.77 8.65
N ASP A 819 -6.59 -30.63 9.66
CA ASP A 819 -5.49 -31.59 9.77
C ASP A 819 -5.64 -32.78 8.79
N GLU A 820 -4.64 -33.65 8.76
CA GLU A 820 -4.64 -34.85 7.92
C GLU A 820 -5.75 -35.87 8.24
N ASN A 821 -6.35 -35.78 9.44
CA ASN A 821 -7.44 -36.62 9.90
C ASN A 821 -8.82 -35.96 9.70
N GLU A 822 -8.88 -34.85 8.97
CA GLU A 822 -10.08 -34.02 8.76
C GLU A 822 -10.67 -33.42 10.04
N ASN A 823 -9.86 -33.21 11.08
CA ASN A 823 -10.27 -32.43 12.24
C ASN A 823 -10.18 -30.95 11.91
N VAL A 824 -11.18 -30.18 12.35
CA VAL A 824 -11.28 -28.74 12.11
C VAL A 824 -10.99 -27.99 13.40
N PHE A 825 -9.94 -27.18 13.38
CA PHE A 825 -9.55 -26.30 14.48
C PHE A 825 -9.73 -24.85 14.07
N ILE A 826 -9.97 -23.96 15.02
CA ILE A 826 -10.07 -22.51 14.77
C ILE A 826 -8.73 -21.86 15.08
N ILE A 827 -8.29 -20.98 14.18
CA ILE A 827 -7.15 -20.08 14.40
C ILE A 827 -7.65 -18.83 15.12
N GLU A 828 -8.55 -18.09 14.47
CA GLU A 828 -9.09 -16.82 14.97
C GLU A 828 -10.47 -16.54 14.36
N VAL A 829 -11.22 -15.65 15.03
CA VAL A 829 -12.43 -15.02 14.51
C VAL A 829 -12.22 -13.51 14.53
N ASN A 830 -12.39 -12.88 13.37
CA ASN A 830 -12.32 -11.45 13.20
C ASN A 830 -13.75 -10.89 13.13
N PRO A 831 -14.26 -10.17 14.15
CA PRO A 831 -15.65 -9.70 14.25
C PRO A 831 -15.93 -8.46 13.37
N ARG A 832 -15.33 -8.42 12.18
CA ARG A 832 -15.29 -7.29 11.26
C ARG A 832 -15.15 -7.73 9.80
N SER A 833 -15.18 -6.77 8.88
CA SER A 833 -14.75 -7.00 7.50
C SER A 833 -13.30 -7.53 7.46
N SER A 834 -13.02 -8.38 6.49
CA SER A 834 -11.72 -8.98 6.23
C SER A 834 -11.17 -8.48 4.90
N ARG A 835 -9.89 -8.76 4.64
CA ARG A 835 -9.27 -8.46 3.35
C ARG A 835 -9.82 -9.33 2.20
N THR A 836 -10.46 -10.46 2.51
CA THR A 836 -10.97 -11.41 1.52
C THR A 836 -12.38 -11.07 1.05
N VAL A 837 -13.08 -10.16 1.75
CA VAL A 837 -14.43 -9.67 1.40
C VAL A 837 -14.55 -9.20 -0.06
N PRO A 838 -13.67 -8.35 -0.61
CA PRO A 838 -13.77 -7.94 -2.01
C PRO A 838 -13.61 -9.11 -2.97
N PHE A 839 -12.56 -9.92 -2.80
CA PHE A 839 -12.31 -11.12 -3.62
C PHE A 839 -13.52 -12.05 -3.63
N LEU A 840 -14.06 -12.38 -2.46
CA LEU A 840 -15.19 -13.29 -2.34
C LEU A 840 -16.47 -12.66 -2.90
N SER A 841 -16.66 -11.35 -2.74
CA SER A 841 -17.79 -10.63 -3.34
C SER A 841 -17.77 -10.74 -4.87
N LYS A 842 -16.60 -10.56 -5.49
CA LYS A 842 -16.41 -10.71 -6.94
C LYS A 842 -16.59 -12.14 -7.42
N ALA A 843 -16.02 -13.11 -6.70
CA ALA A 843 -16.06 -14.51 -7.09
C ALA A 843 -17.47 -15.12 -6.97
N THR A 844 -18.21 -14.75 -5.93
CA THR A 844 -19.55 -15.28 -5.65
C THR A 844 -20.67 -14.45 -6.31
N GLY A 845 -20.42 -13.17 -6.58
CA GLY A 845 -21.42 -12.23 -7.08
C GLY A 845 -22.36 -11.68 -5.99
N TYR A 846 -22.11 -11.99 -4.72
CA TYR A 846 -22.82 -11.38 -3.58
C TYR A 846 -22.04 -10.17 -3.08
N SER A 847 -22.68 -9.00 -2.99
CA SER A 847 -22.03 -7.81 -2.44
C SER A 847 -22.03 -7.87 -0.91
N LEU A 848 -20.98 -8.45 -0.32
CA LEU A 848 -20.97 -8.79 1.10
C LEU A 848 -21.00 -7.54 2.00
N ALA A 849 -20.30 -6.48 1.60
CA ALA A 849 -20.31 -5.20 2.32
C ALA A 849 -21.70 -4.55 2.30
N ASP A 850 -22.42 -4.61 1.17
CA ASP A 850 -23.79 -4.08 1.08
C ASP A 850 -24.76 -4.89 1.96
N ILE A 851 -24.71 -6.23 1.87
CA ILE A 851 -25.57 -7.13 2.66
C ILE A 851 -25.36 -6.91 4.16
N ALA A 852 -24.11 -6.79 4.58
CA ALA A 852 -23.74 -6.55 5.96
C ALA A 852 -24.17 -5.17 6.44
N THR A 853 -24.06 -4.15 5.60
CA THR A 853 -24.51 -2.80 5.93
C THR A 853 -26.03 -2.76 6.11
N GLU A 854 -26.81 -3.42 5.25
CA GLU A 854 -28.26 -3.57 5.44
C GLU A 854 -28.60 -4.27 6.77
N VAL A 855 -27.84 -5.31 7.16
CA VAL A 855 -27.98 -5.96 8.47
C VAL A 855 -27.69 -4.98 9.62
N ILE A 856 -26.60 -4.23 9.53
CA ILE A 856 -26.20 -3.22 10.53
C ILE A 856 -27.27 -2.13 10.67
N LEU A 857 -27.95 -1.77 9.58
CA LEU A 857 -29.07 -0.82 9.54
C LEU A 857 -30.40 -1.43 10.01
N GLY A 858 -30.43 -2.72 10.36
CA GLY A 858 -31.56 -3.41 10.99
C GLY A 858 -32.41 -4.29 10.06
N LYS A 859 -32.00 -4.49 8.80
CA LYS A 859 -32.71 -5.36 7.85
C LYS A 859 -32.13 -6.78 7.89
N SER A 860 -32.92 -7.74 8.36
CA SER A 860 -32.48 -9.13 8.52
C SER A 860 -32.10 -9.80 7.18
N LEU A 861 -31.27 -10.85 7.23
CA LEU A 861 -30.85 -11.62 6.05
C LEU A 861 -32.05 -12.15 5.27
N LYS A 862 -33.09 -12.61 5.97
CA LYS A 862 -34.34 -13.09 5.35
C LYS A 862 -35.11 -11.98 4.63
N GLU A 863 -35.16 -10.77 5.18
CA GLU A 863 -35.78 -9.61 4.52
C GLU A 863 -34.99 -9.15 3.28
N GLN A 864 -33.69 -9.46 3.24
CA GLN A 864 -32.84 -9.24 2.08
C GLN A 864 -32.94 -10.39 1.04
N GLY A 865 -33.59 -11.49 1.38
CA GLY A 865 -33.79 -12.64 0.49
C GLY A 865 -32.80 -13.79 0.67
N PHE A 866 -31.99 -13.79 1.73
CA PHE A 866 -31.06 -14.86 2.07
C PHE A 866 -31.69 -15.81 3.08
N PHE A 867 -32.09 -16.99 2.60
CA PHE A 867 -32.76 -18.02 3.42
C PHE A 867 -31.85 -19.19 3.77
N ASP A 868 -30.85 -19.46 2.94
CA ASP A 868 -29.91 -20.57 3.09
C ASP A 868 -28.63 -20.12 3.80
N LEU A 869 -28.07 -20.99 4.65
CA LEU A 869 -26.77 -20.76 5.29
C LEU A 869 -25.63 -20.71 4.26
N TYR A 870 -25.70 -21.57 3.24
CA TYR A 870 -24.66 -21.75 2.23
C TYR A 870 -25.31 -21.97 0.86
N PRO A 871 -25.13 -21.07 -0.12
CA PRO A 871 -25.68 -21.22 -1.46
C PRO A 871 -24.89 -22.24 -2.28
N GLU A 872 -25.40 -22.61 -3.46
CA GLU A 872 -24.66 -23.48 -4.39
C GLU A 872 -23.34 -22.83 -4.84
N GLU A 873 -22.25 -23.59 -4.77
CA GLU A 873 -20.92 -23.15 -5.19
C GLU A 873 -20.88 -22.83 -6.69
N LYS A 874 -20.06 -21.86 -7.07
CA LYS A 874 -19.81 -21.59 -8.50
C LYS A 874 -19.10 -22.78 -9.14
N LYS A 875 -19.42 -23.06 -10.40
CA LYS A 875 -18.74 -24.08 -11.21
C LYS A 875 -17.32 -23.68 -11.62
N ARG A 876 -17.05 -22.37 -11.65
CA ARG A 876 -15.78 -21.78 -12.05
C ARG A 876 -14.87 -21.62 -10.83
N TYR A 877 -13.57 -21.83 -11.01
CA TYR A 877 -12.56 -21.56 -10.00
C TYR A 877 -12.09 -20.11 -10.09
N TYR A 878 -11.88 -19.53 -8.91
CA TYR A 878 -11.35 -18.20 -8.69
C TYR A 878 -10.17 -18.34 -7.74
N VAL A 879 -9.05 -17.75 -8.11
CA VAL A 879 -7.79 -17.85 -7.41
C VAL A 879 -7.31 -16.44 -7.12
N LYS A 880 -7.01 -16.18 -5.87
CA LYS A 880 -6.35 -14.97 -5.39
C LYS A 880 -4.88 -15.27 -5.15
N VAL A 881 -3.97 -14.48 -5.69
CA VAL A 881 -2.53 -14.56 -5.40
C VAL A 881 -2.07 -13.29 -4.68
N PRO A 882 -1.21 -13.40 -3.65
CA PRO A 882 -0.57 -12.25 -3.03
C PRO A 882 0.53 -11.67 -3.92
N VAL A 883 0.77 -10.36 -3.79
CA VAL A 883 1.83 -9.63 -4.47
C VAL A 883 2.74 -8.98 -3.44
N PHE A 884 4.05 -9.07 -3.67
CA PHE A 884 5.08 -8.64 -2.73
C PHE A 884 5.93 -7.51 -3.31
N SER A 885 6.47 -6.65 -2.43
CA SER A 885 7.38 -5.55 -2.79
C SER A 885 8.78 -5.73 -2.18
N PHE A 886 9.26 -6.97 -2.07
CA PHE A 886 10.58 -7.28 -1.47
C PHE A 886 11.74 -6.53 -2.14
N ASN A 887 11.64 -6.25 -3.44
CA ASN A 887 12.65 -5.51 -4.21
C ASN A 887 12.74 -4.01 -3.85
N LYS A 888 11.79 -3.48 -3.09
CA LYS A 888 11.77 -2.10 -2.59
C LYS A 888 12.30 -1.98 -1.16
N ILE A 889 12.18 -3.04 -0.35
CA ILE A 889 12.50 -3.00 1.08
C ILE A 889 13.82 -3.74 1.34
N LYS A 890 14.94 -3.02 1.18
CA LYS A 890 16.28 -3.56 1.42
C LYS A 890 16.43 -4.05 2.86
N GLY A 891 16.85 -5.31 3.01
CA GLY A 891 17.03 -5.96 4.32
C GLY A 891 15.86 -6.84 4.75
N LEU A 892 14.69 -6.72 4.10
CA LEU A 892 13.56 -7.62 4.34
C LEU A 892 13.82 -8.97 3.65
N ASP A 893 13.73 -10.06 4.42
CA ASP A 893 13.87 -11.41 3.88
C ASP A 893 12.62 -11.84 3.10
N ALA A 894 12.80 -12.22 1.84
CA ALA A 894 11.79 -12.77 0.93
C ALA A 894 11.44 -14.23 1.26
N TYR A 895 11.19 -14.51 2.53
CA TYR A 895 10.76 -15.80 3.07
C TYR A 895 9.38 -15.66 3.69
N LEU A 896 8.45 -16.57 3.36
CA LEU A 896 7.09 -16.54 3.88
C LEU A 896 7.06 -17.13 5.29
N SER A 897 6.33 -16.46 6.18
CA SER A 897 6.26 -16.82 7.61
C SER A 897 4.83 -16.57 8.13
N PRO A 898 4.55 -16.84 9.42
CA PRO A 898 3.29 -16.47 10.03
C PRO A 898 3.03 -14.95 10.05
N GLU A 899 4.03 -14.12 9.75
CA GLU A 899 3.88 -12.67 9.64
C GLU A 899 3.68 -12.24 8.17
N MET A 900 2.61 -11.48 7.90
CA MET A 900 2.23 -11.01 6.55
C MET A 900 3.22 -10.00 5.97
N LYS A 901 3.59 -10.13 4.70
CA LYS A 901 4.54 -9.27 3.96
C LYS A 901 4.03 -8.76 2.62
N SER A 902 2.94 -9.30 2.10
CA SER A 902 2.32 -8.86 0.85
C SER A 902 1.76 -7.44 0.95
N THR A 903 1.79 -6.73 -0.18
CA THR A 903 1.32 -5.34 -0.33
C THR A 903 0.03 -5.24 -1.12
N GLY A 904 -0.33 -6.27 -1.88
CA GLY A 904 -1.56 -6.32 -2.67
C GLY A 904 -1.90 -7.72 -3.12
N GLU A 905 -2.92 -7.83 -3.97
CA GLU A 905 -3.41 -9.11 -4.49
C GLU A 905 -3.91 -9.00 -5.93
N ALA A 906 -3.92 -10.14 -6.62
CA ALA A 906 -4.45 -10.28 -7.96
C ALA A 906 -5.34 -11.51 -8.08
N ILE A 907 -6.28 -11.48 -9.03
CA ILE A 907 -7.22 -12.57 -9.28
C ILE A 907 -6.97 -13.27 -10.62
N GLY A 908 -7.22 -14.56 -10.67
CA GLY A 908 -7.34 -15.37 -11.88
C GLY A 908 -8.52 -16.32 -11.78
N TYR A 909 -9.21 -16.58 -12.89
CA TYR A 909 -10.44 -17.37 -12.86
C TYR A 909 -10.64 -18.12 -14.19
N ASP A 910 -11.09 -19.37 -14.10
CA ASP A 910 -11.31 -20.28 -15.24
C ASP A 910 -12.14 -21.51 -14.78
N ASP A 911 -12.76 -22.23 -15.73
CA ASP A 911 -13.50 -23.45 -15.41
C ASP A 911 -12.58 -24.59 -14.94
N LYS A 912 -11.27 -24.48 -15.25
CA LYS A 912 -10.24 -25.38 -14.72
C LYS A 912 -9.35 -24.67 -13.70
N LEU A 913 -9.13 -25.31 -12.56
CA LEU A 913 -8.29 -24.79 -11.48
C LEU A 913 -6.88 -24.39 -11.96
N ASN A 914 -6.17 -25.26 -12.69
CA ASN A 914 -4.82 -24.99 -13.19
C ASN A 914 -4.76 -23.75 -14.11
N ARG A 915 -5.82 -23.48 -14.88
CA ARG A 915 -5.88 -22.30 -15.74
C ARG A 915 -6.21 -21.03 -14.95
N ALA A 916 -7.05 -21.15 -13.92
CA ALA A 916 -7.29 -20.07 -12.97
C ALA A 916 -6.00 -19.70 -12.23
N LEU A 917 -5.24 -20.71 -11.78
CA LEU A 917 -3.91 -20.56 -11.16
C LEU A 917 -2.90 -19.92 -12.13
N TYR A 918 -2.84 -20.35 -13.40
CA TYR A 918 -2.00 -19.73 -14.43
C TYR A 918 -2.28 -18.23 -14.55
N LYS A 919 -3.55 -17.86 -14.69
CA LYS A 919 -3.97 -16.46 -14.78
C LYS A 919 -3.61 -15.69 -13.51
N ALA A 920 -3.89 -16.24 -12.34
CA ALA A 920 -3.59 -15.58 -11.08
C ALA A 920 -2.09 -15.33 -10.93
N LEU A 921 -1.25 -16.36 -11.11
CA LEU A 921 0.21 -16.23 -11.00
C LEU A 921 0.78 -15.19 -11.98
N GLN A 922 0.31 -15.16 -13.23
CA GLN A 922 0.71 -14.12 -14.18
C GLN A 922 0.24 -12.73 -13.75
N ALA A 923 -1.00 -12.61 -13.28
CA ALA A 923 -1.57 -11.36 -12.80
C ALA A 923 -0.86 -10.83 -11.55
N GLY A 924 -0.32 -11.71 -10.69
CA GLY A 924 0.54 -11.39 -9.55
C GLY A 924 1.99 -11.08 -9.92
N GLY A 925 2.35 -11.05 -11.20
CA GLY A 925 3.68 -10.70 -11.69
C GLY A 925 4.68 -11.86 -11.75
N THR A 926 4.24 -13.10 -11.52
CA THR A 926 5.12 -14.28 -11.64
C THR A 926 5.53 -14.49 -13.09
N ARG A 927 6.83 -14.54 -13.36
CA ARG A 927 7.37 -14.88 -14.68
C ARG A 927 7.34 -16.40 -14.86
N LEU A 928 6.27 -16.87 -15.50
CA LEU A 928 6.10 -18.29 -15.83
C LEU A 928 6.94 -18.64 -17.07
N GLN A 929 8.09 -19.27 -16.83
CA GLN A 929 8.96 -19.85 -17.86
C GLN A 929 8.73 -21.36 -17.95
N ASN A 930 8.71 -21.89 -19.17
CA ASN A 930 8.55 -23.32 -19.45
C ASN A 930 9.88 -24.03 -19.79
N TYR A 931 11.00 -23.31 -19.72
CA TYR A 931 12.35 -23.85 -19.87
C TYR A 931 13.32 -23.02 -19.01
N GLY A 932 14.56 -23.50 -18.86
CA GLY A 932 15.64 -22.78 -18.18
C GLY A 932 16.28 -23.62 -17.07
N THR A 933 16.81 -22.94 -16.06
CA THR A 933 17.51 -23.58 -14.93
C THR A 933 16.75 -23.38 -13.62
N VAL A 934 16.57 -24.46 -12.86
CA VAL A 934 16.05 -24.43 -11.49
C VAL A 934 17.21 -24.52 -10.51
N LEU A 935 17.38 -23.51 -9.66
CA LEU A 935 18.32 -23.53 -8.55
C LEU A 935 17.62 -24.00 -7.27
N ALA A 936 18.03 -25.16 -6.74
CA ALA A 936 17.46 -25.75 -5.53
C ALA A 936 18.43 -25.70 -4.34
N THR A 937 17.98 -25.09 -3.25
CA THR A 937 18.66 -25.13 -1.95
C THR A 937 17.64 -25.46 -0.87
N ILE A 938 17.63 -26.73 -0.47
CA ILE A 938 16.54 -27.34 0.28
C ILE A 938 17.04 -27.80 1.65
N ALA A 939 16.32 -27.42 2.70
CA ALA A 939 16.51 -27.87 4.07
C ALA A 939 16.41 -29.40 4.17
N ASP A 940 17.10 -30.02 5.12
CA ASP A 940 17.19 -31.49 5.19
C ASP A 940 15.82 -32.13 5.42
N ARG A 941 14.97 -31.51 6.25
CA ARG A 941 13.60 -31.94 6.51
C ARG A 941 12.70 -31.96 5.27
N ASP A 942 12.97 -31.10 4.30
CA ASP A 942 12.12 -30.87 3.13
C ASP A 942 12.55 -31.70 1.91
N LYS A 943 13.75 -32.30 1.94
CA LYS A 943 14.33 -33.03 0.81
C LYS A 943 13.43 -34.13 0.27
N ASN A 944 12.80 -34.91 1.15
CA ASN A 944 11.92 -36.01 0.74
C ASN A 944 10.65 -35.49 0.05
N GLU A 945 10.11 -34.36 0.51
CA GLU A 945 8.94 -33.72 -0.12
C GLU A 945 9.31 -33.02 -1.43
N ALA A 946 10.50 -32.40 -1.50
CA ALA A 946 10.98 -31.68 -2.68
C ALA A 946 11.40 -32.61 -3.83
N LEU A 947 11.88 -33.83 -3.54
CA LEU A 947 12.36 -34.78 -4.55
C LEU A 947 11.37 -35.03 -5.70
N PRO A 948 10.09 -35.39 -5.47
CA PRO A 948 9.13 -35.59 -6.55
C PRO A 948 8.84 -34.29 -7.32
N LEU A 949 8.90 -33.13 -6.69
CA LEU A 949 8.67 -31.84 -7.36
C LEU A 949 9.84 -31.47 -8.28
N ILE A 950 11.08 -31.61 -7.81
CA ILE A 950 12.28 -31.37 -8.62
C ILE A 950 12.35 -32.37 -9.78
N ARG A 951 11.88 -33.61 -9.59
CA ARG A 951 11.74 -34.58 -10.69
C ARG A 951 10.82 -34.08 -11.79
N ARG A 952 9.67 -33.46 -11.44
CA ARG A 952 8.73 -32.93 -12.42
C ARG A 952 9.37 -31.81 -13.26
N PHE A 953 10.11 -30.89 -12.64
CA PHE A 953 10.93 -29.91 -13.39
C PHE A 953 11.94 -30.58 -14.32
N TYR A 954 12.68 -31.59 -13.83
CA TYR A 954 13.65 -32.32 -14.64
C TYR A 954 12.99 -33.01 -15.85
N ASN A 955 11.81 -33.60 -15.65
CA ASN A 955 11.04 -34.27 -16.71
C ASN A 955 10.46 -33.26 -17.73
N LEU A 956 10.19 -32.02 -17.31
CA LEU A 956 9.83 -30.91 -18.20
C LEU A 956 11.04 -30.36 -18.99
N GLY A 957 12.26 -30.82 -18.70
CA GLY A 957 13.47 -30.46 -19.43
C GLY A 957 14.27 -29.31 -18.82
N PHE A 958 14.01 -28.92 -17.57
CA PHE A 958 14.82 -27.92 -16.88
C PHE A 958 16.19 -28.46 -16.49
N ASN A 959 17.21 -27.60 -16.57
CA ASN A 959 18.50 -27.86 -15.92
C ASN A 959 18.34 -27.73 -14.41
N ILE A 960 18.96 -28.61 -13.64
CA ILE A 960 18.92 -28.56 -12.18
C ILE A 960 20.29 -28.19 -11.63
N GLU A 961 20.35 -27.07 -10.93
CA GLU A 961 21.49 -26.61 -10.14
C GLU A 961 21.14 -26.69 -8.66
N ALA A 962 22.07 -27.09 -7.79
CA ALA A 962 21.79 -27.16 -6.37
C ALA A 962 23.04 -26.97 -5.50
N THR A 963 22.85 -26.51 -4.26
CA THR A 963 23.92 -26.47 -3.25
C THR A 963 24.38 -27.89 -2.94
N ARG A 964 25.66 -28.08 -2.56
CA ARG A 964 26.31 -29.41 -2.42
C ARG A 964 25.47 -30.48 -1.70
N GLY A 965 24.83 -30.13 -0.59
CA GLY A 965 24.01 -31.07 0.19
C GLY A 965 22.74 -31.52 -0.53
N THR A 966 22.04 -30.59 -1.17
CA THR A 966 20.87 -30.88 -2.02
C THR A 966 21.29 -31.60 -3.30
N ALA A 967 22.38 -31.18 -3.96
CA ALA A 967 22.88 -31.80 -5.17
C ALA A 967 23.27 -33.28 -4.97
N ARG A 968 23.90 -33.62 -3.83
CA ARG A 968 24.23 -35.01 -3.49
C ARG A 968 22.97 -35.87 -3.39
N PHE A 969 22.00 -35.42 -2.61
CA PHE A 969 20.73 -36.11 -2.41
C PHE A 969 19.96 -36.32 -3.73
N LEU A 970 19.91 -35.30 -4.60
CA LEU A 970 19.25 -35.41 -5.91
C LEU A 970 19.97 -36.40 -6.85
N LYS A 971 21.30 -36.40 -6.87
CA LYS A 971 22.11 -37.35 -7.67
C LYS A 971 21.93 -38.79 -7.21
N GLU A 972 21.91 -39.04 -5.91
CA GLU A 972 21.66 -40.36 -5.33
C GLU A 972 20.29 -40.91 -5.74
N ASN A 973 19.33 -40.02 -6.01
CA ASN A 973 18.01 -40.37 -6.52
C ASN A 973 17.92 -40.30 -8.06
N GLY A 974 19.02 -40.18 -8.80
CA GLY A 974 19.02 -40.24 -10.27
C GLY A 974 18.56 -38.97 -10.98
N ILE A 975 18.64 -37.79 -10.34
CA ILE A 975 18.45 -36.48 -11.00
C ILE A 975 19.82 -35.91 -11.35
N ARG A 976 20.10 -35.72 -12.63
CA ARG A 976 21.35 -35.06 -13.06
C ARG A 976 21.34 -33.61 -12.61
N THR A 977 22.27 -33.28 -11.72
CA THR A 977 22.31 -31.98 -11.03
C THR A 977 23.72 -31.37 -11.09
N HIS A 978 23.85 -30.10 -11.44
CA HIS A 978 25.11 -29.35 -11.30
C HIS A 978 25.25 -28.84 -9.86
N ALA A 979 26.43 -29.02 -9.26
CA ALA A 979 26.64 -28.72 -7.85
C ALA A 979 27.34 -27.36 -7.69
N MET A 980 26.65 -26.41 -7.07
CA MET A 980 27.13 -25.05 -6.85
C MET A 980 27.82 -24.94 -5.48
N LEU A 981 28.86 -24.10 -5.41
CA LEU A 981 29.51 -23.74 -4.15
C LEU A 981 28.67 -22.70 -3.40
N LYS A 982 28.63 -22.83 -2.07
CA LYS A 982 27.95 -21.87 -1.18
C LYS A 982 28.73 -20.55 -1.09
N ILE A 983 28.03 -19.48 -0.74
CA ILE A 983 28.63 -18.14 -0.58
C ILE A 983 29.59 -18.13 0.61
N SER A 984 29.22 -18.80 1.70
CA SER A 984 30.06 -19.10 2.87
C SER A 984 31.38 -19.83 2.55
N GLN A 985 31.52 -20.38 1.33
CA GLN A 985 32.76 -21.01 0.86
C GLN A 985 33.61 -20.06 -0.01
N GLY A 986 33.28 -18.77 -0.04
CA GLY A 986 33.98 -17.74 -0.81
C GLY A 986 33.65 -17.74 -2.31
N SER A 987 32.56 -18.39 -2.74
CA SER A 987 32.16 -18.46 -4.15
C SER A 987 31.07 -17.44 -4.50
N GLY A 988 31.23 -16.75 -5.63
CA GLY A 988 30.22 -15.87 -6.22
C GLY A 988 29.26 -16.57 -7.19
N GLU A 989 29.51 -17.84 -7.54
CA GLU A 989 28.87 -18.56 -8.66
C GLU A 989 27.34 -18.49 -8.64
N ILE A 990 26.71 -18.67 -7.46
CA ILE A 990 25.24 -18.61 -7.32
C ILE A 990 24.73 -17.19 -7.57
N LEU A 991 25.36 -16.19 -6.98
CA LEU A 991 24.93 -14.80 -7.10
C LEU A 991 25.11 -14.29 -8.53
N ASP A 992 26.20 -14.69 -9.18
CA ASP A 992 26.49 -14.30 -10.56
C ASP A 992 25.53 -14.96 -11.55
N SER A 993 25.18 -16.25 -11.34
CA SER A 993 24.17 -16.95 -12.14
C SER A 993 22.79 -16.27 -12.08
N ILE A 994 22.40 -15.78 -10.89
CA ILE A 994 21.17 -15.01 -10.70
C ILE A 994 21.24 -13.66 -11.42
N ARG A 995 22.32 -12.89 -11.22
CA ARG A 995 22.52 -11.56 -11.84
C ARG A 995 22.58 -11.61 -13.37
N GLN A 996 23.13 -12.68 -13.92
CA GLN A 996 23.21 -12.90 -15.37
C GLN A 996 21.88 -13.37 -15.97
N GLY A 997 20.87 -13.67 -15.14
CA GLY A 997 19.55 -14.11 -15.61
C GLY A 997 19.53 -15.55 -16.12
N HIS A 998 20.49 -16.40 -15.73
CA HIS A 998 20.54 -17.81 -16.13
C HIS A 998 19.52 -18.68 -15.38
N VAL A 999 19.02 -18.22 -14.24
CA VAL A 999 18.11 -18.98 -13.37
C VAL A 999 16.65 -18.58 -13.65
N ALA A 1000 15.83 -19.58 -13.98
CA ALA A 1000 14.40 -19.44 -14.21
C ALA A 1000 13.62 -19.42 -12.89
N TYR A 1001 13.92 -20.38 -12.02
CA TYR A 1001 13.25 -20.57 -10.74
C TYR A 1001 14.25 -20.88 -9.63
N ILE A 1002 14.02 -20.30 -8.46
CA ILE A 1002 14.79 -20.57 -7.24
C ILE A 1002 13.86 -21.22 -6.23
N ILE A 1003 14.21 -22.42 -5.77
CA ILE A 1003 13.50 -23.10 -4.68
C ILE A 1003 14.41 -23.07 -3.46
N ASN A 1004 14.00 -22.33 -2.44
CA ASN A 1004 14.81 -22.06 -1.26
C ASN A 1004 13.98 -22.31 0.02
N THR A 1005 14.21 -23.42 0.70
CA THR A 1005 13.57 -23.74 1.99
C THR A 1005 14.56 -23.62 3.15
N ARG A 1006 14.04 -23.38 4.36
CA ARG A 1006 14.85 -23.17 5.58
C ARG A 1006 14.51 -24.19 6.66
N GLU A 1007 15.45 -24.46 7.56
CA GLU A 1007 15.18 -25.20 8.79
C GLU A 1007 14.33 -24.35 9.77
N ILE A 1008 13.56 -25.01 10.64
CA ILE A 1008 12.78 -24.28 11.67
C ILE A 1008 13.75 -23.59 12.63
N GLY A 1009 13.56 -22.29 12.84
CA GLY A 1009 14.33 -21.47 13.77
C GLY A 1009 15.77 -21.21 13.35
N GLU A 1010 16.13 -21.41 12.08
CA GLU A 1010 17.39 -20.89 11.54
C GLU A 1010 17.42 -19.36 11.69
N PRO A 1011 18.44 -18.76 12.33
CA PRO A 1011 18.50 -17.32 12.58
C PRO A 1011 18.34 -16.48 11.31
N GLU A 1012 17.75 -15.29 11.43
CA GLU A 1012 17.63 -14.33 10.33
C GLU A 1012 18.97 -13.67 9.93
N SER A 1013 20.09 -13.99 10.60
CA SER A 1013 21.40 -13.38 10.32
C SER A 1013 22.21 -14.14 9.26
N GLU A 1014 22.67 -13.40 8.24
CA GLU A 1014 23.67 -13.72 7.20
C GLU A 1014 23.79 -15.17 6.65
N SER A 1015 22.72 -15.95 6.65
CA SER A 1015 22.74 -17.27 6.01
C SER A 1015 22.96 -17.16 4.48
N ASP A 1016 23.58 -18.19 3.89
CA ASP A 1016 23.69 -18.31 2.43
C ASP A 1016 22.31 -18.19 1.77
N GLY A 1017 21.27 -18.76 2.41
CA GLY A 1017 19.89 -18.69 1.95
C GLY A 1017 19.41 -17.26 1.83
N LEU A 1018 19.56 -16.44 2.88
CA LEU A 1018 19.16 -15.04 2.87
C LEU A 1018 19.83 -14.26 1.73
N GLN A 1019 21.14 -14.44 1.54
CA GLN A 1019 21.87 -13.76 0.48
C GLN A 1019 21.38 -14.17 -0.92
N ILE A 1020 21.05 -15.45 -1.13
CA ILE A 1020 20.44 -15.94 -2.38
C ILE A 1020 19.08 -15.28 -2.62
N ARG A 1021 18.19 -15.29 -1.61
CA ARG A 1021 16.84 -14.71 -1.73
C ARG A 1021 16.88 -13.21 -1.97
N ARG A 1022 17.79 -12.51 -1.30
CA ARG A 1022 18.04 -11.08 -1.51
C ARG A 1022 18.51 -10.79 -2.93
N CYS A 1023 19.52 -11.52 -3.42
CA CYS A 1023 19.99 -11.37 -4.79
C CYS A 1023 18.90 -11.67 -5.81
N ALA A 1024 18.12 -12.73 -5.59
CA ALA A 1024 16.97 -13.07 -6.44
C ALA A 1024 15.96 -11.93 -6.52
N THR A 1025 15.59 -11.38 -5.37
CA THR A 1025 14.66 -10.27 -5.24
C THR A 1025 15.18 -9.00 -5.92
N GLU A 1026 16.45 -8.64 -5.68
CA GLU A 1026 17.11 -7.48 -6.30
C GLU A 1026 17.17 -7.60 -7.83
N ASN A 1027 17.15 -8.81 -8.39
CA ASN A 1027 17.19 -9.07 -9.84
C ASN A 1027 15.82 -9.48 -10.44
N ASN A 1028 14.74 -9.44 -9.65
CA ASN A 1028 13.40 -9.89 -10.05
C ASN A 1028 13.38 -11.34 -10.61
N ALA A 1029 14.20 -12.23 -10.03
CA ALA A 1029 14.17 -13.66 -10.32
C ALA A 1029 13.03 -14.35 -9.54
N THR A 1030 12.32 -15.28 -10.17
CA THR A 1030 11.18 -15.97 -9.56
C THR A 1030 11.67 -16.93 -8.46
N ILE A 1031 11.20 -16.72 -7.24
CA ILE A 1031 11.58 -17.47 -6.05
C ILE A 1031 10.36 -18.11 -5.36
N PHE A 1032 10.53 -19.35 -4.90
CA PHE A 1032 9.58 -20.06 -4.07
C PHE A 1032 10.23 -20.52 -2.76
N THR A 1033 9.54 -20.25 -1.66
CA THR A 1033 9.94 -20.67 -0.30
C THR A 1033 8.99 -21.70 0.31
N SER A 1034 7.88 -22.01 -0.38
CA SER A 1034 6.91 -23.05 -0.02
C SER A 1034 6.85 -24.13 -1.12
N LEU A 1035 6.95 -25.39 -0.71
CA LEU A 1035 6.81 -26.52 -1.63
C LEU A 1035 5.37 -26.72 -2.12
N ASP A 1036 4.37 -26.22 -1.38
CA ASP A 1036 2.98 -26.25 -1.81
C ASP A 1036 2.75 -25.33 -3.03
N THR A 1037 3.32 -24.12 -2.99
CA THR A 1037 3.31 -23.19 -4.14
C THR A 1037 4.06 -23.78 -5.34
N VAL A 1038 5.19 -24.47 -5.10
CA VAL A 1038 5.93 -25.16 -6.17
C VAL A 1038 5.09 -26.27 -6.82
N ARG A 1039 4.31 -27.02 -6.03
CA ARG A 1039 3.43 -28.07 -6.54
C ARG A 1039 2.39 -27.48 -7.50
N VAL A 1040 1.74 -26.39 -7.09
CA VAL A 1040 0.75 -25.66 -7.90
C VAL A 1040 1.38 -25.06 -9.16
N LEU A 1041 2.59 -24.48 -9.07
CA LEU A 1041 3.32 -24.03 -10.25
C LEU A 1041 3.55 -25.17 -11.24
N LEU A 1042 3.98 -26.34 -10.77
CA LEU A 1042 4.22 -27.48 -11.64
C LEU A 1042 2.93 -27.98 -12.31
N ASP A 1043 1.80 -27.98 -11.59
CA ASP A 1043 0.49 -28.32 -12.17
C ASP A 1043 0.13 -27.35 -13.32
N VAL A 1044 0.45 -26.06 -13.15
CA VAL A 1044 0.30 -25.03 -14.19
C VAL A 1044 1.26 -25.26 -15.37
N LEU A 1045 2.54 -25.54 -15.11
CA LEU A 1045 3.54 -25.74 -16.15
C LEU A 1045 3.26 -26.99 -16.99
N GLU A 1046 2.82 -28.08 -16.36
CA GLU A 1046 2.46 -29.32 -17.04
C GLU A 1046 1.18 -29.18 -17.89
N GLU A 1047 0.24 -28.32 -17.51
CA GLU A 1047 -0.92 -28.03 -18.36
C GLU A 1047 -0.57 -27.11 -19.54
N THR A 1048 0.43 -26.24 -19.38
CA THR A 1048 0.79 -25.23 -20.39
C THR A 1048 1.95 -25.62 -21.30
N THR A 1049 2.69 -26.69 -20.96
CA THR A 1049 3.90 -27.12 -21.67
C THR A 1049 3.68 -28.47 -22.36
N LEU A 1050 4.02 -28.54 -23.65
CA LEU A 1050 4.04 -29.80 -24.38
C LEU A 1050 5.28 -30.60 -23.96
N THR A 1051 5.06 -31.81 -23.44
CA THR A 1051 6.14 -32.73 -23.07
C THR A 1051 6.65 -33.51 -24.28
N ILE A 1052 7.83 -34.11 -24.14
CA ILE A 1052 8.40 -35.03 -25.12
C ILE A 1052 8.32 -36.46 -24.58
N SER A 1053 8.09 -37.43 -25.47
CA SER A 1053 8.13 -38.85 -25.16
C SER A 1053 8.83 -39.59 -26.29
N THR A 1054 9.46 -40.73 -25.98
CA THR A 1054 9.90 -41.64 -27.04
C THR A 1054 8.66 -42.35 -27.62
N ILE A 1055 8.79 -42.92 -28.83
CA ILE A 1055 7.66 -43.60 -29.50
C ILE A 1055 7.15 -44.82 -28.70
N ASP A 1056 8.02 -45.38 -27.86
CA ASP A 1056 7.81 -46.56 -27.03
C ASP A 1056 7.58 -46.25 -25.53
N ALA A 1057 7.48 -44.97 -25.16
CA ALA A 1057 7.30 -44.51 -23.77
C ALA A 1057 5.91 -44.79 -23.19
#